data_AF-A0A2R3QCJ9-F1
#
_entry.id   AF-A0A2R3QCJ9-F1
#
_cell.length_a   1.000
_cell.length_b   1.000
_cell.length_c   1.000
_cell.angle_alpha   90.00
_cell.angle_beta   90.00
_cell.angle_gamma   90.00
#
_symmetry.space_group_name_H-M   'P 1'
#
loop_
_entity.id
_entity.type
_entity.pdbx_description
1 polymer ?
#
loop_
_entity_poly.entity_id
_entity_poly.type
_entity_poly.pdbx_seq_one_letter_code
_entity_poly.pdbx_strand_id
1 'polypeptide(L)'
;MSAQQWADEALHSFEAVVQSTAGFRAREGQRRMAGQVAQTFAAAELGKAEGEDHEPQRAIAVIQAGTGVGKSLAYSAPAVALALARGTRVLISTATVALQEQLVHKDLPALAEHLEQPVRFALAKGRGRYVCKLKLERLAGGGSDEDDEWSGEGDLFSPAESSQPAARQTAQARVKFYASMADALTSGEWDGDRDTLATPPEAEAWSPVAAEAHSCTGKHCPLFSRCTYYERRKELVAAQVIVANHDLLLSSIGARLLPELDNCLLIIDEAHHLPGTALSQFACEADLSHLGWIDKLASRALRVGQTLEVEEIADIPNHAARLRAALQDAARLVMDVYGQGLKAAPRFGSAAGQPTRARVAGGALPEELVEPFGQAVQHAEGFATALRAISKALRAAMRDNPDESRRLSQLYAQVGALAPRLEGVHACAQLLLQDAPEGAVPAAKWFTLAVQGDYAVIRAHASPVLPGNALRQHLWSAVRGAVLTSATLTSCGQFDFFLRESGLAGDEAVQTLSVDSPFDYALQGTLVARETRAEPRDVQTFTSEMVDALLTDLARVEAGALVLFTSREQMRRAVDELPTVLRAAVLVQGQLPRRELLARHRSSVAAGQPSIIFGMQSFGEGLDLPGRLCESLFITKLPFAPPDDPVGEARAEWLRTAGRDPFSELVVPATAIRLAQWVGRAIRTEDDRAHVYCYDKRLVRTGYGQRLLAGLPPFTLQRSAAI
;
A
#
# COMPACT_ATOMS: atom_id res chain seq x y z
N MET A 1 -29.09 24.16 -10.22
CA MET A 1 -29.81 22.93 -10.61
C MET A 1 -30.15 22.17 -9.34
N SER A 2 -31.27 21.46 -9.28
CA SER A 2 -31.56 20.57 -8.15
C SER A 2 -30.64 19.35 -8.19
N ALA A 3 -30.45 18.68 -7.04
CA ALA A 3 -29.68 17.43 -6.97
C ALA A 3 -30.24 16.37 -7.95
N GLN A 4 -31.57 16.31 -8.11
CA GLN A 4 -32.19 15.39 -9.06
C GLN A 4 -31.80 15.69 -10.52
N GLN A 5 -31.82 16.95 -10.92
CA GLN A 5 -31.44 17.35 -12.29
C GLN A 5 -29.99 17.00 -12.60
N TRP A 6 -29.09 17.22 -11.64
CA TRP A 6 -27.69 16.83 -11.75
C TRP A 6 -27.53 15.32 -11.88
N ALA A 7 -28.24 14.53 -11.07
CA ALA A 7 -28.18 13.08 -11.15
C ALA A 7 -28.69 12.54 -12.51
N ASP A 8 -29.80 13.09 -13.01
CA ASP A 8 -30.40 12.68 -14.27
C ASP A 8 -29.49 13.01 -15.47
N GLU A 9 -28.88 14.20 -15.49
CA GLU A 9 -27.93 14.61 -16.53
C GLU A 9 -26.66 13.73 -16.52
N ALA A 10 -26.13 13.42 -15.34
CA ALA A 10 -24.97 12.55 -15.19
C ALA A 10 -25.24 11.12 -15.65
N LEU A 11 -26.44 10.60 -15.35
CA LEU A 11 -26.87 9.29 -15.81
C LEU A 11 -27.09 9.27 -17.32
N HIS A 12 -27.66 10.32 -17.90
CA HIS A 12 -27.82 10.45 -19.34
C HIS A 12 -26.48 10.46 -20.08
N SER A 13 -25.48 11.17 -19.53
CA SER A 13 -24.11 11.14 -20.05
C SER A 13 -23.52 9.73 -20.05
N PHE A 14 -23.72 8.97 -18.97
CA PHE A 14 -23.32 7.56 -18.91
C PHE A 14 -24.04 6.71 -19.98
N GLU A 15 -25.35 6.87 -20.15
CA GLU A 15 -26.12 6.14 -21.16
C GLU A 15 -25.65 6.44 -22.58
N ALA A 16 -25.34 7.71 -22.88
CA ALA A 16 -24.79 8.12 -24.17
C ALA A 16 -23.45 7.42 -24.47
N VAL A 17 -22.53 7.41 -23.50
CA VAL A 17 -21.22 6.73 -23.63
C VAL A 17 -21.37 5.23 -23.85
N VAL A 18 -22.28 4.60 -23.10
CA VAL A 18 -22.58 3.16 -23.23
C VAL A 18 -23.14 2.83 -24.62
N GLN A 19 -24.00 3.69 -25.18
CA GLN A 19 -24.60 3.49 -26.50
C GLN A 19 -23.62 3.75 -27.65
N SER A 20 -22.68 4.69 -27.49
CA SER A 20 -21.73 5.06 -28.53
C SER A 20 -20.51 4.14 -28.62
N THR A 21 -20.17 3.43 -27.53
CA THR A 21 -18.99 2.56 -27.48
C THR A 21 -19.24 1.22 -28.17
N ALA A 22 -18.59 0.97 -29.31
CA ALA A 22 -18.73 -0.26 -30.07
C ALA A 22 -18.33 -1.51 -29.26
N GLY A 23 -19.21 -2.52 -29.22
CA GLY A 23 -18.99 -3.77 -28.47
C GLY A 23 -19.35 -3.71 -26.98
N PHE A 24 -19.81 -2.55 -26.49
CA PHE A 24 -20.26 -2.41 -25.11
C PHE A 24 -21.69 -2.93 -24.92
N ARG A 25 -21.93 -3.74 -23.89
CA ARG A 25 -23.26 -4.26 -23.55
C ARG A 25 -23.74 -3.59 -22.27
N ALA A 26 -24.88 -2.90 -22.34
CA ALA A 26 -25.51 -2.32 -21.16
C ALA A 26 -25.94 -3.44 -20.20
N ARG A 27 -25.45 -3.38 -18.96
CA ARG A 27 -25.81 -4.33 -17.89
C ARG A 27 -26.69 -3.62 -16.87
N GLU A 28 -27.69 -4.32 -16.35
CA GLU A 28 -28.58 -3.76 -15.32
C GLU A 28 -27.79 -3.31 -14.09
N GLY A 29 -26.90 -4.18 -13.61
CA GLY A 29 -26.06 -3.86 -12.46
C GLY A 29 -25.20 -2.61 -12.67
N GLN A 30 -24.69 -2.44 -13.89
CA GLN A 30 -23.88 -1.27 -14.24
C GLN A 30 -24.69 0.02 -14.20
N ARG A 31 -25.93 0.01 -14.72
CA ARG A 31 -26.86 1.15 -14.65
C ARG A 31 -27.24 1.47 -13.21
N ARG A 32 -27.51 0.47 -12.37
CA ARG A 32 -27.81 0.66 -10.95
C ARG A 32 -26.64 1.30 -10.20
N MET A 33 -25.41 0.84 -10.47
CA MET A 33 -24.20 1.45 -9.91
C MET A 33 -24.06 2.91 -10.37
N ALA A 34 -24.17 3.19 -11.67
CA ALA A 34 -24.05 4.54 -12.21
C ALA A 34 -25.12 5.50 -11.62
N GLY A 35 -26.36 5.04 -11.50
CA GLY A 35 -27.44 5.81 -10.89
C GLY A 35 -27.16 6.14 -9.41
N GLN A 36 -26.68 5.18 -8.63
CA GLN A 36 -26.29 5.41 -7.23
C GLN A 36 -25.13 6.41 -7.13
N VAL A 37 -24.11 6.29 -7.99
CA VAL A 37 -22.98 7.24 -8.04
C VAL A 37 -23.47 8.65 -8.34
N ALA A 38 -24.34 8.81 -9.35
CA ALA A 38 -24.90 10.08 -9.74
C ALA A 38 -25.71 10.72 -8.59
N GLN A 39 -26.58 9.95 -7.94
CA GLN A 39 -27.39 10.42 -6.81
C GLN A 39 -26.53 10.84 -5.62
N THR A 40 -25.55 10.02 -5.24
CA THR A 40 -24.65 10.32 -4.11
C THR A 40 -23.87 11.60 -4.37
N PHE A 41 -23.25 11.75 -5.53
CA PHE A 41 -22.48 12.96 -5.82
C PHE A 41 -23.35 14.19 -6.02
N ALA A 42 -24.57 14.05 -6.56
CA ALA A 42 -25.48 15.18 -6.70
C ALA A 42 -26.05 15.68 -5.36
N ALA A 43 -26.20 14.78 -4.37
CA ALA A 43 -26.64 15.13 -3.02
C ALA A 43 -25.55 15.78 -2.15
N ALA A 44 -24.27 15.60 -2.48
CA ALA A 44 -23.16 16.16 -1.72
C ALA A 44 -23.00 17.67 -1.93
N GLU A 45 -23.00 18.43 -0.84
CA GLU A 45 -22.64 19.85 -0.83
C GLU A 45 -21.13 20.00 -0.67
N LEU A 46 -20.47 20.51 -1.71
CA LEU A 46 -19.02 20.71 -1.73
C LEU A 46 -18.66 22.08 -1.15
N GLY A 47 -17.49 22.15 -0.52
CA GLY A 47 -16.97 23.36 0.12
C GLY A 47 -16.74 23.21 1.62
N LYS A 48 -16.17 24.26 2.21
CA LYS A 48 -15.94 24.36 3.65
C LYS A 48 -17.25 24.76 4.34
N ALA A 49 -17.39 24.38 5.61
CA ALA A 49 -18.49 24.87 6.41
C ALA A 49 -18.41 26.41 6.50
N GLU A 50 -19.48 27.09 6.11
CA GLU A 50 -19.60 28.54 6.19
C GLU A 50 -20.38 28.90 7.46
N GLY A 51 -19.65 29.29 8.52
CA GLY A 51 -20.23 29.67 9.81
C GLY A 51 -20.46 28.50 10.78
N GLU A 52 -20.98 28.80 11.98
CA GLU A 52 -21.25 27.81 13.03
C GLU A 52 -22.55 27.01 12.80
N ASP A 53 -23.46 27.52 11.96
CA ASP A 53 -24.85 27.00 11.83
C ASP A 53 -25.11 26.18 10.55
N HIS A 54 -24.19 26.12 9.59
CA HIS A 54 -24.37 25.38 8.34
C HIS A 54 -23.21 24.44 8.04
N GLU A 55 -23.40 23.17 8.38
CA GLU A 55 -22.48 22.10 8.01
C GLU A 55 -22.88 21.53 6.63
N PRO A 56 -21.99 21.50 5.63
CA PRO A 56 -22.33 21.05 4.28
C PRO A 56 -22.76 19.59 4.29
N GLN A 57 -23.86 19.29 3.59
CA GLN A 57 -24.39 17.94 3.50
C GLN A 57 -23.37 16.95 2.89
N ARG A 58 -22.95 15.97 3.68
CA ARG A 58 -22.11 14.84 3.22
C ARG A 58 -22.99 13.78 2.54
N ALA A 59 -22.46 13.12 1.51
CA ALA A 59 -23.08 11.95 0.89
C ALA A 59 -22.01 10.93 0.47
N ILE A 60 -22.15 9.69 0.96
CA ILE A 60 -21.19 8.61 0.74
C ILE A 60 -21.94 7.35 0.27
N ALA A 61 -21.43 6.70 -0.77
CA ALA A 61 -21.92 5.39 -1.18
C ALA A 61 -20.83 4.32 -1.07
N VAL A 62 -21.21 3.16 -0.54
CA VAL A 62 -20.39 1.95 -0.50
C VAL A 62 -21.03 0.92 -1.41
N ILE A 63 -20.42 0.70 -2.57
CA ILE A 63 -21.00 -0.09 -3.66
C ILE A 63 -20.16 -1.33 -3.91
N GLN A 64 -20.67 -2.51 -3.55
CA GLN A 64 -20.12 -3.76 -4.05
C GLN A 64 -20.60 -3.96 -5.49
N ALA A 65 -19.66 -4.11 -6.42
CA ALA A 65 -19.98 -4.40 -7.80
C ALA A 65 -19.14 -5.58 -8.30
N GLY A 66 -19.82 -6.70 -8.58
CA GLY A 66 -19.21 -7.95 -9.01
C GLY A 66 -18.22 -7.79 -10.17
N THR A 67 -17.30 -8.73 -10.32
CA THR A 67 -16.41 -8.78 -11.48
C THR A 67 -17.23 -8.79 -12.76
N GLY A 68 -16.76 -8.08 -13.79
CA GLY A 68 -17.48 -7.96 -15.05
C GLY A 68 -18.58 -6.90 -15.08
N VAL A 69 -19.01 -6.28 -13.98
CA VAL A 69 -20.07 -5.24 -14.04
C VAL A 69 -19.67 -4.02 -14.91
N GLY A 70 -18.36 -3.75 -15.06
CA GLY A 70 -17.88 -2.54 -15.73
C GLY A 70 -17.76 -1.35 -14.77
N LYS A 71 -17.19 -1.61 -13.58
CA LYS A 71 -17.06 -0.65 -12.47
C LYS A 71 -16.45 0.68 -12.90
N SER A 72 -15.31 0.64 -13.58
CA SER A 72 -14.57 1.85 -14.00
C SER A 72 -15.47 2.85 -14.71
N LEU A 73 -16.18 2.40 -15.73
CA LEU A 73 -17.08 3.27 -16.49
C LEU A 73 -18.29 3.72 -15.66
N ALA A 74 -18.86 2.81 -14.86
CA ALA A 74 -20.05 3.08 -14.06
C ALA A 74 -19.83 4.16 -12.99
N TYR A 75 -18.61 4.27 -12.43
CA TYR A 75 -18.28 5.37 -11.53
C TYR A 75 -17.70 6.59 -12.26
N SER A 76 -16.88 6.41 -13.29
CA SER A 76 -16.16 7.53 -13.92
C SER A 76 -17.08 8.42 -14.74
N ALA A 77 -17.99 7.86 -15.54
CA ALA A 77 -18.86 8.65 -16.41
C ALA A 77 -19.76 9.63 -15.63
N PRO A 78 -20.59 9.20 -14.66
CA PRO A 78 -21.43 10.13 -13.91
C PRO A 78 -20.60 11.09 -13.05
N ALA A 79 -19.47 10.66 -12.48
CA ALA A 79 -18.61 11.53 -11.69
C ALA A 79 -18.00 12.66 -12.51
N VAL A 80 -17.50 12.34 -13.71
CA VAL A 80 -16.90 13.32 -14.62
C VAL A 80 -17.96 14.29 -15.13
N ALA A 81 -19.14 13.79 -15.54
CA ALA A 81 -20.25 14.64 -15.96
C ALA A 81 -20.64 15.64 -14.86
N LEU A 82 -20.80 15.17 -13.61
CA LEU A 82 -21.11 16.04 -12.46
C LEU A 82 -19.99 17.04 -12.16
N ALA A 83 -18.73 16.61 -12.21
CA ALA A 83 -17.60 17.49 -11.97
C ALA A 83 -17.53 18.62 -13.00
N LEU A 84 -17.77 18.31 -14.28
CA LEU A 84 -17.84 19.33 -15.34
C LEU A 84 -19.01 20.30 -15.13
N ALA A 85 -20.21 19.78 -14.86
CA ALA A 85 -21.41 20.60 -14.64
C ALA A 85 -21.28 21.53 -13.41
N ARG A 86 -20.53 21.10 -12.39
CA ARG A 86 -20.31 21.85 -11.14
C ARG A 86 -19.02 22.68 -11.12
N GLY A 87 -18.18 22.56 -12.15
CA GLY A 87 -16.85 23.20 -12.18
C GLY A 87 -15.89 22.68 -11.10
N THR A 88 -16.04 21.42 -10.69
CA THR A 88 -15.20 20.77 -9.66
C THR A 88 -14.31 19.69 -10.29
N ARG A 89 -13.60 18.91 -9.45
CA ARG A 89 -12.66 17.86 -9.88
C ARG A 89 -13.09 16.50 -9.36
N VAL A 90 -12.67 15.45 -10.06
CA VAL A 90 -12.78 14.06 -9.61
C VAL A 90 -11.41 13.57 -9.15
N LEU A 91 -11.34 12.99 -7.96
CA LEU A 91 -10.16 12.28 -7.47
C LEU A 91 -10.48 10.78 -7.41
N ILE A 92 -9.80 9.97 -8.20
CA ILE A 92 -9.94 8.52 -8.21
C ILE A 92 -8.71 7.92 -7.51
N SER A 93 -8.93 7.19 -6.42
CA SER A 93 -7.89 6.47 -5.70
C SER A 93 -8.06 4.97 -5.91
N THR A 94 -7.00 4.26 -6.30
CA THR A 94 -7.01 2.79 -6.47
C THR A 94 -5.84 2.13 -5.73
N ALA A 95 -5.83 0.81 -5.63
CA ALA A 95 -4.89 0.11 -4.75
C ALA A 95 -3.45 0.03 -5.29
N THR A 96 -3.25 -0.06 -6.62
CA THR A 96 -1.91 -0.30 -7.19
C THR A 96 -1.62 0.58 -8.40
N VAL A 97 -0.33 0.83 -8.67
CA VAL A 97 0.13 1.61 -9.84
C VAL A 97 -0.36 1.00 -11.16
N ALA A 98 -0.37 -0.33 -11.27
CA ALA A 98 -0.88 -1.01 -12.47
C ALA A 98 -2.37 -0.72 -12.73
N LEU A 99 -3.20 -0.65 -11.68
CA LEU A 99 -4.61 -0.27 -11.81
C LEU A 99 -4.76 1.22 -12.17
N GLN A 100 -3.90 2.09 -11.64
CA GLN A 100 -3.90 3.51 -12.02
C GLN A 100 -3.58 3.68 -13.52
N GLU A 101 -2.55 2.99 -14.00
CA GLU A 101 -2.14 3.02 -15.40
C GLU A 101 -3.23 2.45 -16.30
N GLN A 102 -3.92 1.38 -15.89
CA GLN A 102 -5.08 0.87 -16.62
C GLN A 102 -6.18 1.94 -16.73
N LEU A 103 -6.50 2.66 -15.66
CA LEU A 103 -7.50 3.73 -15.69
C LEU A 103 -7.07 4.88 -16.62
N VAL A 104 -5.82 5.33 -16.52
CA VAL A 104 -5.32 6.52 -17.25
C VAL A 104 -5.02 6.23 -18.72
N HIS A 105 -4.57 5.03 -19.08
CA HIS A 105 -4.16 4.70 -20.45
C HIS A 105 -5.22 3.94 -21.25
N LYS A 106 -6.29 3.45 -20.61
CA LYS A 106 -7.35 2.68 -21.28
C LYS A 106 -8.74 3.19 -20.96
N ASP A 107 -9.16 3.13 -19.69
CA ASP A 107 -10.57 3.33 -19.33
C ASP A 107 -11.00 4.81 -19.47
N LEU A 108 -10.21 5.77 -18.97
CA LEU A 108 -10.50 7.21 -19.05
C LEU A 108 -10.35 7.79 -20.47
N PRO A 109 -9.33 7.42 -21.28
CA PRO A 109 -9.29 7.82 -22.69
C PRO A 109 -10.51 7.36 -23.47
N ALA A 110 -10.93 6.09 -23.29
CA ALA A 110 -12.12 5.55 -23.95
C ALA A 110 -13.40 6.28 -23.53
N LEU A 111 -13.52 6.69 -22.25
CA LEU A 111 -14.60 7.55 -21.80
C LEU A 111 -14.53 8.94 -22.46
N ALA A 112 -13.35 9.56 -22.50
CA ALA A 112 -13.16 10.91 -23.01
C ALA A 112 -13.47 11.06 -24.50
N GLU A 113 -13.27 10.02 -25.31
CA GLU A 113 -13.65 10.00 -26.74
C GLU A 113 -15.16 10.18 -26.98
N HIS A 114 -15.98 9.87 -25.98
CA HIS A 114 -17.45 9.86 -26.08
C HIS A 114 -18.12 10.97 -25.26
N LEU A 115 -17.35 11.78 -24.53
CA LEU A 115 -17.87 12.95 -23.81
C LEU A 115 -18.00 14.14 -24.76
N GLU A 116 -19.08 14.91 -24.63
CA GLU A 116 -19.30 16.12 -25.44
C GLU A 116 -18.25 17.20 -25.18
N GLN A 117 -17.70 17.25 -23.96
CA GLN A 117 -16.68 18.20 -23.53
C GLN A 117 -15.33 17.50 -23.35
N PRO A 118 -14.22 18.09 -23.81
CA PRO A 118 -12.89 17.51 -23.62
C PRO A 118 -12.49 17.51 -22.15
N VAL A 119 -12.08 16.35 -21.64
CA VAL A 119 -11.67 16.17 -20.24
C VAL A 119 -10.19 15.86 -20.17
N ARG A 120 -9.46 16.56 -19.28
CA ARG A 120 -8.07 16.24 -18.98
C ARG A 120 -8.00 15.41 -17.71
N PHE A 121 -7.29 14.28 -17.82
CA PHE A 121 -6.97 13.42 -16.70
C PHE A 121 -5.45 13.36 -16.50
N ALA A 122 -5.01 13.18 -15.26
CA ALA A 122 -3.59 13.10 -14.93
C ALA A 122 -3.33 12.07 -13.81
N LEU A 123 -2.15 11.46 -13.87
CA LEU A 123 -1.70 10.44 -12.93
C LEU A 123 -0.85 11.07 -11.82
N ALA A 124 -1.32 10.98 -10.58
CA ALA A 124 -0.60 11.40 -9.40
C ALA A 124 0.20 10.23 -8.81
N LYS A 125 1.53 10.33 -8.90
CA LYS A 125 2.47 9.39 -8.28
C LYS A 125 3.20 10.06 -7.11
N GLY A 126 3.62 9.26 -6.13
CA GLY A 126 4.45 9.74 -5.04
C GLY A 126 5.77 10.34 -5.55
N ARG A 127 6.25 11.40 -4.91
CA ARG A 127 7.45 12.14 -5.35
C ARG A 127 8.67 11.23 -5.54
N GLY A 128 8.85 10.26 -4.64
CA GLY A 128 9.94 9.28 -4.70
C GLY A 128 9.92 8.36 -5.92
N ARG A 129 8.90 8.42 -6.79
CA ARG A 129 8.87 7.73 -8.09
C ARG A 129 9.58 8.49 -9.20
N TYR A 130 9.91 9.75 -8.99
CA TYR A 130 10.58 10.59 -9.99
C TYR A 130 12.05 10.80 -9.63
N VAL A 131 12.89 10.87 -10.66
CA VAL A 131 14.31 11.18 -10.49
C VAL A 131 14.51 12.66 -10.17
N CYS A 132 15.41 12.95 -9.24
CA CYS A 132 15.91 14.30 -8.99
C CYS A 132 17.14 14.54 -9.86
N LYS A 133 16.99 15.38 -10.90
CA LYS A 133 18.08 15.71 -11.83
C LYS A 133 19.35 16.21 -11.12
N LEU A 134 19.19 17.02 -10.07
CA LEU A 134 20.32 17.53 -9.28
C LEU A 134 21.07 16.42 -8.54
N LYS A 135 20.35 15.44 -7.97
CA LYS A 135 20.97 14.28 -7.31
C LYS A 135 21.64 13.36 -8.33
N LEU A 136 21.01 13.17 -9.49
CA LEU A 136 21.52 12.35 -10.59
C LEU A 136 22.81 12.94 -11.19
N GLU A 137 22.83 14.23 -11.51
CA GLU A 137 24.03 14.92 -12.02
C GLU A 137 25.22 14.77 -11.08
N ARG A 138 25.01 14.93 -9.77
CA ARG A 138 26.05 14.75 -8.75
C ARG A 138 26.62 13.33 -8.74
N LEU A 139 25.77 12.31 -8.87
CA LEU A 139 26.18 10.90 -8.83
C LEU A 139 26.74 10.40 -10.17
N ALA A 140 26.31 10.98 -11.29
CA ALA A 140 26.76 10.67 -12.64
C ALA A 140 28.10 11.36 -12.97
N GLY A 141 28.30 12.59 -12.49
CA GLY A 141 29.50 13.38 -12.78
C GLY A 141 30.78 12.89 -12.12
N GLY A 142 30.72 11.83 -11.29
CA GLY A 142 31.83 11.32 -10.50
C GLY A 142 32.39 12.45 -9.62
N GLY A 143 31.78 12.68 -8.46
CA GLY A 143 32.09 13.81 -7.56
C GLY A 143 33.56 14.18 -7.61
N SER A 144 33.86 15.36 -8.15
CA SER A 144 35.21 15.91 -8.15
C SER A 144 35.66 16.06 -6.71
N ASP A 145 36.90 15.66 -6.42
CA ASP A 145 37.55 15.68 -5.10
C ASP A 145 37.42 17.03 -4.34
N GLU A 146 37.04 18.12 -5.00
CA GLU A 146 36.79 19.44 -4.40
C GLU A 146 35.47 19.52 -3.57
N ASP A 147 34.46 18.69 -3.86
CA ASP A 147 33.20 18.69 -3.09
C ASP A 147 33.32 17.93 -1.75
N ASP A 148 34.33 17.06 -1.61
CA ASP A 148 34.58 16.23 -0.41
C ASP A 148 35.35 16.99 0.69
N GLU A 149 36.10 18.04 0.36
CA GLU A 149 36.74 18.92 1.37
C GLU A 149 35.70 19.66 2.23
N TRP A 150 34.49 19.83 1.69
CA TRP A 150 33.35 20.40 2.40
C TRP A 150 32.43 19.33 3.03
N SER A 151 32.86 18.07 3.12
CA SER A 151 32.31 17.04 4.01
C SER A 151 33.39 16.60 5.01
N GLY A 152 33.73 17.51 5.94
CA GLY A 152 34.63 17.26 7.06
C GLY A 152 34.08 16.23 8.04
N GLU A 153 34.15 14.98 7.61
CA GLU A 153 34.14 13.70 8.30
C GLU A 153 33.90 12.71 7.17
N GLY A 154 35.00 12.10 6.70
CA GLY A 154 34.92 11.01 5.74
C GLY A 154 33.84 10.04 6.20
N ASP A 155 32.90 9.74 5.32
CA ASP A 155 32.22 8.47 5.44
C ASP A 155 33.38 7.46 5.58
N LEU A 156 33.45 6.69 6.66
CA LEU A 156 34.43 5.62 6.86
C LEU A 156 34.34 4.52 5.76
N PHE A 157 33.62 4.81 4.68
CA PHE A 157 33.32 4.07 3.48
C PHE A 157 33.42 4.96 2.22
N SER A 158 34.31 5.97 2.19
CA SER A 158 34.74 6.52 0.90
C SER A 158 35.41 5.36 0.12
N PRO A 159 34.83 4.88 -1.01
CA PRO A 159 35.32 3.66 -1.67
C PRO A 159 36.73 3.82 -2.25
N ALA A 160 37.18 5.07 -2.44
CA ALA A 160 38.50 5.41 -2.92
C ALA A 160 39.62 4.92 -1.97
N GLU A 161 39.36 4.95 -0.66
CA GLU A 161 40.33 4.52 0.38
C GLU A 161 40.16 3.07 0.84
N SER A 162 39.14 2.35 0.35
CA SER A 162 39.03 0.91 0.60
C SER A 162 40.09 0.14 -0.20
N SER A 163 40.97 -0.59 0.48
CA SER A 163 42.04 -1.41 -0.11
C SER A 163 41.53 -2.70 -0.78
N GLN A 164 40.21 -2.84 -0.95
CA GLN A 164 39.57 -4.03 -1.51
C GLN A 164 39.12 -3.81 -2.97
N PRO A 165 39.58 -4.64 -3.93
CA PRO A 165 39.26 -4.49 -5.35
C PRO A 165 37.76 -4.55 -5.69
N ALA A 166 36.99 -5.35 -4.94
CA ALA A 166 35.56 -5.57 -5.17
C ALA A 166 34.70 -4.33 -4.85
N ALA A 167 35.05 -3.56 -3.83
CA ALA A 167 34.35 -2.31 -3.46
C ALA A 167 34.54 -1.23 -4.55
N ARG A 168 35.74 -1.13 -5.11
CA ARG A 168 36.05 -0.20 -6.22
C ARG A 168 35.30 -0.57 -7.51
N GLN A 169 35.25 -1.86 -7.88
CA GLN A 169 34.46 -2.30 -9.04
C GLN A 169 32.97 -1.98 -8.88
N THR A 170 32.42 -2.22 -7.70
CA THR A 170 31.02 -1.93 -7.39
C THR A 170 30.73 -0.42 -7.45
N ALA A 171 31.64 0.43 -6.95
CA ALA A 171 31.51 1.88 -7.04
C ALA A 171 31.54 2.38 -8.50
N GLN A 172 32.48 1.89 -9.31
CA GLN A 172 32.55 2.23 -10.74
C GLN A 172 31.30 1.78 -11.52
N ALA A 173 30.77 0.60 -11.20
CA ALA A 173 29.51 0.12 -11.80
C ALA A 173 28.33 1.04 -11.46
N ARG A 174 28.25 1.55 -10.22
CA ARG A 174 27.20 2.51 -9.80
C ARG A 174 27.31 3.85 -10.52
N VAL A 175 28.53 4.40 -10.67
CA VAL A 175 28.74 5.65 -11.41
C VAL A 175 28.32 5.49 -12.87
N LYS A 176 28.75 4.40 -13.54
CA LYS A 176 28.32 4.10 -14.92
C LYS A 176 26.80 3.94 -15.04
N PHE A 177 26.17 3.31 -14.05
CA PHE A 177 24.72 3.16 -14.01
C PHE A 177 23.99 4.52 -13.91
N TYR A 178 24.44 5.43 -13.04
CA TYR A 178 23.83 6.76 -12.96
C TYR A 178 24.12 7.63 -14.19
N ALA A 179 25.31 7.49 -14.79
CA ALA A 179 25.65 8.17 -16.04
C ALA A 179 24.72 7.74 -17.19
N SER A 180 24.45 6.44 -17.37
CA SER A 180 23.53 5.99 -18.41
C SER A 180 22.09 6.48 -18.20
N MET A 181 21.64 6.57 -16.93
CA MET A 181 20.35 7.17 -16.61
C MET A 181 20.30 8.67 -16.93
N ALA A 182 21.40 9.41 -16.69
CA ALA A 182 21.50 10.82 -17.02
C ALA A 182 21.48 11.05 -18.54
N ASP A 183 22.16 10.18 -19.30
CA ASP A 183 22.17 10.20 -20.76
C ASP A 183 20.76 9.93 -21.33
N ALA A 184 20.08 8.88 -20.85
CA ALA A 184 18.71 8.53 -21.28
C ALA A 184 17.68 9.65 -20.98
N LEU A 185 17.85 10.35 -19.84
CA LEU A 185 17.01 11.49 -19.47
C LEU A 185 17.29 12.73 -20.34
N THR A 186 18.53 12.91 -20.77
CA THR A 186 18.95 14.04 -21.61
C THR A 186 18.60 13.82 -23.07
N SER A 187 18.69 12.58 -23.56
CA SER A 187 18.30 12.18 -24.92
C SER A 187 16.77 12.14 -25.13
N GLY A 188 16.00 12.09 -24.03
CA GLY A 188 14.54 11.99 -24.06
C GLY A 188 14.03 10.55 -24.25
N GLU A 189 14.91 9.54 -24.20
CA GLU A 189 14.53 8.12 -24.17
C GLU A 189 13.78 7.75 -22.89
N TRP A 190 14.01 8.51 -21.81
CA TRP A 190 13.36 8.32 -20.53
C TRP A 190 12.84 9.65 -19.97
N ASP A 191 11.62 9.62 -19.42
CA ASP A 191 10.94 10.82 -18.91
C ASP A 191 11.27 11.14 -17.44
N GLY A 192 12.02 10.27 -16.76
CA GLY A 192 12.40 10.43 -15.36
C GLY A 192 11.45 9.76 -14.35
N ASP A 193 10.44 9.02 -14.80
CA ASP A 193 9.57 8.18 -13.98
C ASP A 193 10.18 6.78 -13.79
N ARG A 194 10.33 6.32 -12.55
CA ARG A 194 10.88 4.99 -12.24
C ARG A 194 10.09 3.86 -12.92
N ASP A 195 8.77 4.00 -13.01
CA ASP A 195 7.90 2.90 -13.45
C ASP A 195 7.89 2.76 -14.99
N THR A 196 8.36 3.76 -15.73
CA THR A 196 8.50 3.70 -17.21
C THR A 196 9.77 2.96 -17.65
N LEU A 197 10.70 2.69 -16.74
CA LEU A 197 11.91 1.91 -17.03
C LEU A 197 11.54 0.43 -17.30
N ALA A 198 12.10 -0.13 -18.38
CA ALA A 198 11.87 -1.53 -18.76
C ALA A 198 12.24 -2.53 -17.64
N THR A 199 13.29 -2.20 -16.88
CA THR A 199 13.73 -2.91 -15.68
C THR A 199 13.94 -1.88 -14.57
N PRO A 200 12.93 -1.65 -13.71
CA PRO A 200 13.06 -0.69 -12.62
C PRO A 200 14.19 -1.08 -11.65
N PRO A 201 15.04 -0.15 -11.23
CA PRO A 201 16.13 -0.44 -10.31
C PRO A 201 15.63 -0.82 -8.92
N GLU A 202 16.47 -1.56 -8.19
CA GLU A 202 16.25 -1.86 -6.77
C GLU A 202 16.21 -0.57 -5.93
N ALA A 203 15.55 -0.66 -4.77
CA ALA A 203 15.33 0.50 -3.91
C ALA A 203 16.63 1.19 -3.47
N GLU A 204 17.70 0.40 -3.22
CA GLU A 204 19.01 0.91 -2.80
C GLU A 204 19.73 1.71 -3.89
N ALA A 205 19.52 1.34 -5.16
CA ALA A 205 20.05 2.08 -6.31
C ALA A 205 19.19 3.30 -6.67
N TRP A 206 17.87 3.24 -6.41
CA TRP A 206 16.96 4.33 -6.75
C TRP A 206 16.91 5.44 -5.69
N SER A 207 16.88 5.08 -4.41
CA SER A 207 16.74 6.02 -3.28
C SER A 207 17.72 7.21 -3.34
N PRO A 208 19.02 7.03 -3.68
CA PRO A 208 19.97 8.14 -3.77
C PRO A 208 19.66 9.18 -4.86
N VAL A 209 18.94 8.80 -5.93
CA VAL A 209 18.56 9.70 -7.04
C VAL A 209 17.09 10.11 -6.99
N ALA A 210 16.28 9.49 -6.14
CA ALA A 210 14.86 9.80 -6.01
C ALA A 210 14.61 11.23 -5.51
N ALA A 211 13.56 11.86 -6.03
CA ALA A 211 13.06 13.13 -5.53
C ALA A 211 12.36 12.94 -4.18
N GLU A 212 12.71 13.77 -3.19
CA GLU A 212 12.15 13.71 -1.83
C GLU A 212 11.64 15.08 -1.40
N ALA A 213 10.65 15.11 -0.50
CA ALA A 213 10.08 16.35 0.00
C ALA A 213 11.07 17.12 0.87
N HIS A 214 11.67 16.42 1.83
CA HIS A 214 12.56 16.99 2.82
C HIS A 214 13.90 17.44 2.23
N SER A 215 14.32 16.91 1.07
CA SER A 215 15.56 17.29 0.39
C SER A 215 15.37 18.26 -0.79
N CYS A 216 14.15 18.71 -1.09
CA CYS A 216 13.84 19.53 -2.27
C CYS A 216 13.53 20.98 -1.88
N THR A 217 14.20 21.92 -2.54
CA THR A 217 14.05 23.36 -2.34
C THR A 217 12.97 24.00 -3.23
N GLY A 218 12.28 23.19 -4.04
CA GLY A 218 11.15 23.61 -4.87
C GLY A 218 11.52 24.71 -5.86
N LYS A 219 10.81 25.83 -5.83
CA LYS A 219 11.02 26.97 -6.74
C LYS A 219 12.44 27.54 -6.68
N HIS A 220 13.14 27.34 -5.56
CA HIS A 220 14.52 27.79 -5.37
C HIS A 220 15.54 26.84 -6.00
N CYS A 221 15.15 25.64 -6.44
CA CYS A 221 16.07 24.69 -7.07
C CYS A 221 16.58 25.23 -8.42
N PRO A 222 17.89 25.15 -8.72
CA PRO A 222 18.45 25.64 -9.99
C PRO A 222 17.88 24.89 -11.22
N LEU A 223 17.43 23.65 -11.03
CA LEU A 223 16.84 22.82 -12.08
C LEU A 223 15.30 22.78 -12.04
N PHE A 224 14.65 23.69 -11.31
CA PHE A 224 13.19 23.70 -11.14
C PHE A 224 12.43 23.75 -12.48
N SER A 225 12.91 24.54 -13.44
CA SER A 225 12.28 24.72 -14.75
C SER A 225 12.24 23.45 -15.60
N ARG A 226 13.18 22.54 -15.38
CA ARG A 226 13.31 21.24 -16.07
C ARG A 226 13.09 20.07 -15.11
N CYS A 227 12.42 20.27 -13.98
CA CYS A 227 12.26 19.23 -12.97
C CYS A 227 11.08 18.31 -13.33
N THR A 228 11.37 17.03 -13.60
CA THR A 228 10.38 16.02 -13.96
C THR A 228 9.17 16.01 -13.02
N TYR A 229 9.41 15.99 -11.70
CA TYR A 229 8.32 15.99 -10.71
C TYR A 229 7.42 17.23 -10.83
N TYR A 230 7.99 18.42 -11.02
CA TYR A 230 7.19 19.65 -11.11
C TYR A 230 6.52 19.81 -12.48
N GLU A 231 7.09 19.28 -13.55
CA GLU A 231 6.44 19.17 -14.86
C GLU A 231 5.16 18.33 -14.73
N ARG A 232 5.26 17.11 -14.17
CA ARG A 232 4.09 16.25 -13.89
C ARG A 232 3.10 16.92 -12.93
N ARG A 233 3.58 17.69 -11.95
CA ARG A 233 2.71 18.45 -11.04
C ARG A 233 1.91 19.55 -11.75
N LYS A 234 2.45 20.18 -12.79
CA LYS A 234 1.71 21.17 -13.60
C LYS A 234 0.55 20.51 -14.35
N GLU A 235 0.74 19.29 -14.84
CA GLU A 235 -0.32 18.49 -15.49
C GLU A 235 -1.48 18.24 -14.51
N LEU A 236 -1.18 17.88 -13.25
CA LEU A 236 -2.20 17.70 -12.20
C LEU A 236 -3.03 18.96 -11.94
N VAL A 237 -2.43 20.15 -12.01
CA VAL A 237 -3.15 21.42 -11.77
C VAL A 237 -4.22 21.65 -12.84
N ALA A 238 -3.93 21.30 -14.09
CA ALA A 238 -4.81 21.50 -15.24
C ALA A 238 -5.84 20.37 -15.46
N ALA A 239 -5.70 19.25 -14.74
CA ALA A 239 -6.57 18.09 -14.87
C ALA A 239 -7.89 18.25 -14.10
N GLN A 240 -8.98 17.80 -14.71
CA GLN A 240 -10.30 17.68 -14.08
C GLN A 240 -10.43 16.35 -13.34
N VAL A 241 -9.75 15.30 -13.82
CA VAL A 241 -9.71 13.99 -13.17
C VAL A 241 -8.28 13.67 -12.76
N ILE A 242 -8.09 13.35 -11.48
CA ILE A 242 -6.78 12.96 -10.96
C ILE A 242 -6.88 11.52 -10.48
N VAL A 243 -5.94 10.68 -10.92
CA VAL A 243 -5.85 9.28 -10.48
C VAL A 243 -4.66 9.13 -9.54
N ALA A 244 -4.87 8.59 -8.35
CA ALA A 244 -3.86 8.39 -7.31
C ALA A 244 -3.95 6.97 -6.71
N ASN A 245 -3.01 6.58 -5.84
CA ASN A 245 -3.17 5.37 -5.01
C ASN A 245 -3.69 5.74 -3.63
N HIS A 246 -4.18 4.74 -2.90
CA HIS A 246 -4.59 4.91 -1.51
C HIS A 246 -3.45 5.47 -0.64
N ASP A 247 -2.20 5.03 -0.83
CA ASP A 247 -1.05 5.56 -0.07
C ASP A 247 -0.85 7.06 -0.29
N LEU A 248 -0.91 7.52 -1.55
CA LEU A 248 -0.77 8.94 -1.87
C LEU A 248 -1.98 9.74 -1.39
N LEU A 249 -3.19 9.19 -1.50
CA LEU A 249 -4.39 9.82 -0.94
C LEU A 249 -4.21 10.08 0.55
N LEU A 250 -3.90 9.05 1.33
CA LEU A 250 -3.80 9.15 2.79
C LEU A 250 -2.60 10.00 3.25
N SER A 251 -1.43 9.82 2.63
CA SER A 251 -0.25 10.65 2.95
C SER A 251 -0.38 12.11 2.51
N SER A 252 -1.31 12.41 1.61
CA SER A 252 -1.59 13.79 1.17
C SER A 252 -2.61 14.51 2.04
N ILE A 253 -3.25 13.85 3.00
CA ILE A 253 -4.21 14.51 3.90
C ILE A 253 -3.48 15.61 4.68
N GLY A 254 -3.99 16.85 4.60
CA GLY A 254 -3.34 18.03 5.17
C GLY A 254 -2.17 18.60 4.35
N ALA A 255 -1.72 17.90 3.31
CA ALA A 255 -0.74 18.38 2.34
C ALA A 255 -1.44 18.86 1.06
N ARG A 256 -0.99 19.98 0.48
CA ARG A 256 -1.53 20.52 -0.78
C ARG A 256 -0.99 19.78 -2.02
N LEU A 257 -1.01 18.44 -2.01
CA LEU A 257 -0.53 17.60 -3.12
C LEU A 257 -1.66 17.21 -4.08
N LEU A 258 -2.81 16.83 -3.54
CA LEU A 258 -4.04 16.52 -4.26
C LEU A 258 -5.04 17.68 -4.10
N PRO A 259 -6.15 17.72 -4.87
CA PRO A 259 -7.22 18.68 -4.63
C PRO A 259 -7.73 18.62 -3.19
N GLU A 260 -8.24 19.74 -2.68
CA GLU A 260 -8.90 19.76 -1.37
C GLU A 260 -10.12 18.81 -1.40
N LEU A 261 -10.18 17.88 -0.44
CA LEU A 261 -11.17 16.79 -0.42
C LEU A 261 -12.60 17.27 -0.14
N ASP A 262 -12.74 18.49 0.37
CA ASP A 262 -14.01 19.16 0.60
C ASP A 262 -14.59 19.75 -0.70
N ASN A 263 -13.75 20.01 -1.70
CA ASN A 263 -14.11 20.59 -2.98
C ASN A 263 -13.79 19.67 -4.19
N CYS A 264 -13.83 18.36 -3.98
CA CYS A 264 -13.75 17.38 -5.07
C CYS A 264 -14.65 16.16 -4.81
N LEU A 265 -14.99 15.46 -5.90
CA LEU A 265 -15.70 14.19 -5.84
C LEU A 265 -14.69 13.06 -5.70
N LEU A 266 -14.77 12.30 -4.60
CA LEU A 266 -13.81 11.24 -4.29
C LEU A 266 -14.35 9.87 -4.71
N ILE A 267 -13.56 9.12 -5.48
CA ILE A 267 -13.83 7.72 -5.79
C ILE A 267 -12.69 6.89 -5.21
N ILE A 268 -13.02 5.87 -4.44
CA ILE A 268 -12.07 4.88 -3.92
C ILE A 268 -12.42 3.55 -4.59
N ASP A 269 -11.65 3.20 -5.61
CA ASP A 269 -11.73 1.91 -6.30
C ASP A 269 -10.85 0.87 -5.60
N GLU A 270 -11.23 -0.40 -5.67
CA GLU A 270 -10.66 -1.48 -4.87
C GLU A 270 -10.60 -1.13 -3.36
N ALA A 271 -11.65 -0.46 -2.87
CA ALA A 271 -11.72 0.11 -1.53
C ALA A 271 -11.51 -0.88 -0.37
N HIS A 272 -11.58 -2.19 -0.64
CA HIS A 272 -11.25 -3.22 0.34
C HIS A 272 -9.80 -3.13 0.86
N HIS A 273 -8.89 -2.49 0.12
CA HIS A 273 -7.51 -2.22 0.55
C HIS A 273 -7.38 -1.00 1.49
N LEU A 274 -8.33 -0.05 1.45
CA LEU A 274 -8.24 1.23 2.17
C LEU A 274 -7.96 1.06 3.67
N PRO A 275 -8.64 0.17 4.42
CA PRO A 275 -8.36 0.01 5.85
C PRO A 275 -6.93 -0.49 6.13
N GLY A 276 -6.46 -1.47 5.34
CA GLY A 276 -5.09 -1.99 5.47
C GLY A 276 -4.04 -0.93 5.17
N THR A 277 -4.24 -0.16 4.09
CA THR A 277 -3.37 0.96 3.73
C THR A 277 -3.35 2.04 4.80
N ALA A 278 -4.51 2.35 5.42
CA ALA A 278 -4.57 3.30 6.52
C ALA A 278 -3.77 2.85 7.74
N LEU A 279 -3.90 1.58 8.16
CA LEU A 279 -3.09 1.05 9.26
C LEU A 279 -1.59 1.17 8.99
N SER A 280 -1.14 0.79 7.79
CA SER A 280 0.28 0.91 7.43
C SER A 280 0.76 2.36 7.39
N GLN A 281 -0.06 3.28 6.90
CA GLN A 281 0.29 4.69 6.78
C GLN A 281 0.39 5.40 8.14
N PHE A 282 -0.41 4.99 9.12
CA PHE A 282 -0.40 5.55 10.47
C PHE A 282 0.47 4.75 11.46
N ALA A 283 1.09 3.66 11.01
CA ALA A 283 2.09 2.93 11.78
C ALA A 283 3.45 3.65 11.72
N CYS A 284 4.25 3.49 12.78
CA CYS A 284 5.56 4.11 12.91
C CYS A 284 6.56 3.13 13.53
N GLU A 285 7.83 3.28 13.14
CA GLU A 285 8.95 2.52 13.69
C GLU A 285 10.11 3.45 14.08
N ALA A 286 10.88 3.04 15.08
CA ALA A 286 12.09 3.71 15.53
C ALA A 286 13.21 2.70 15.80
N ASP A 287 14.40 2.93 15.20
CA ASP A 287 15.61 2.17 15.50
C ASP A 287 16.23 2.67 16.80
N LEU A 288 16.47 1.76 17.75
CA LEU A 288 17.03 2.09 19.07
C LEU A 288 18.53 1.75 19.19
N SER A 289 19.12 1.12 18.18
CA SER A 289 20.48 0.58 18.22
C SER A 289 21.46 1.33 17.31
N HIS A 290 21.06 1.62 16.07
CA HIS A 290 21.92 2.28 15.08
C HIS A 290 21.70 3.79 15.08
N LEU A 291 22.29 4.49 16.05
CA LEU A 291 22.01 5.90 16.33
C LEU A 291 23.03 6.90 15.80
N GLY A 292 24.10 6.44 15.13
CA GLY A 292 25.16 7.33 14.60
C GLY A 292 24.67 8.34 13.56
N TRP A 293 23.48 8.14 12.98
CA TRP A 293 22.86 9.13 12.10
C TRP A 293 22.45 10.41 12.84
N ILE A 294 22.20 10.34 14.16
CA ILE A 294 21.87 11.51 14.99
C ILE A 294 23.06 12.46 15.06
N ASP A 295 24.26 11.93 15.29
CA ASP A 295 25.51 12.70 15.27
C ASP A 295 25.77 13.31 13.89
N LYS A 296 25.63 12.51 12.82
CA LYS A 296 25.75 12.99 11.44
C LYS A 296 24.75 14.11 11.11
N LEU A 297 23.52 14.03 11.62
CA LEU A 297 22.53 15.08 11.42
C LEU A 297 22.89 16.33 12.23
N ALA A 298 23.34 16.18 13.47
CA ALA A 298 23.75 17.28 14.33
C ALA A 298 24.94 18.05 13.74
N SER A 299 25.99 17.36 13.30
CA SER A 299 27.17 17.99 12.69
C SER A 299 26.82 18.76 11.41
N ARG A 300 26.00 18.17 10.53
CA ARG A 300 25.49 18.83 9.32
C ARG A 300 24.65 20.05 9.64
N ALA A 301 23.72 19.92 10.59
CA ALA A 301 22.83 21.02 10.99
C ALA A 301 23.60 22.19 11.60
N LEU A 302 24.58 21.91 12.48
CA LEU A 302 25.44 22.94 13.08
C LEU A 302 26.25 23.68 12.03
N ARG A 303 26.90 22.96 11.11
CA ARG A 303 27.70 23.58 10.05
C ARG A 303 26.88 24.50 9.15
N VAL A 304 25.71 24.02 8.72
CA VAL A 304 24.82 24.78 7.85
C VAL A 304 24.25 25.98 8.60
N GLY A 305 23.85 25.77 9.84
CA GLY A 305 23.28 26.81 10.69
C GLY A 305 24.27 27.90 11.09
N GLN A 306 25.54 27.57 11.35
CA GLN A 306 26.61 28.55 11.59
C GLN A 306 26.85 29.44 10.38
N THR A 307 26.80 28.86 9.18
CA THR A 307 26.96 29.62 7.91
C THR A 307 25.82 30.62 7.70
N LEU A 308 24.65 30.36 8.29
CA LEU A 308 23.43 31.15 8.14
C LEU A 308 23.08 31.97 9.39
N GLU A 309 23.95 31.99 10.40
CA GLU A 309 23.77 32.73 11.66
C GLU A 309 22.43 32.41 12.38
N VAL A 310 22.00 31.15 12.37
CA VAL A 310 20.76 30.70 13.02
C VAL A 310 20.99 30.52 14.52
N GLU A 311 20.23 31.19 15.40
CA GLU A 311 20.43 31.16 16.85
C GLU A 311 20.06 29.80 17.49
N GLU A 312 19.00 29.16 16.98
CA GLU A 312 18.44 27.91 17.52
C GLU A 312 19.39 26.69 17.41
N ILE A 313 20.56 26.87 16.80
CA ILE A 313 21.55 25.80 16.62
C ILE A 313 22.33 25.50 17.90
N ALA A 314 22.33 26.43 18.86
CA ALA A 314 23.05 26.28 20.13
C ALA A 314 22.61 25.04 20.92
N ASP A 315 21.34 24.68 20.84
CA ASP A 315 20.76 23.55 21.59
C ASP A 315 20.87 22.21 20.85
N ILE A 316 21.23 22.20 19.55
CA ILE A 316 21.35 20.98 18.74
C ILE A 316 22.25 19.91 19.39
N PRO A 317 23.46 20.23 19.89
CA PRO A 317 24.32 19.23 20.52
C PRO A 317 23.67 18.57 21.74
N ASN A 318 22.96 19.37 22.56
CA ASN A 318 22.26 18.87 23.73
C ASN A 318 21.09 17.95 23.33
N HIS A 319 20.25 18.39 22.38
CA HIS A 319 19.15 17.56 21.88
C HIS A 319 19.66 16.25 21.27
N ALA A 320 20.72 16.29 20.46
CA ALA A 320 21.30 15.11 19.84
C ALA A 320 21.85 14.11 20.88
N ALA A 321 22.61 14.61 21.86
CA ALA A 321 23.18 13.77 22.90
C ALA A 321 22.11 13.13 23.80
N ARG A 322 21.12 13.92 24.22
CA ARG A 322 20.01 13.45 25.07
C ARG A 322 19.08 12.50 24.34
N LEU A 323 18.76 12.76 23.07
CA LEU A 323 17.99 11.85 22.24
C LEU A 323 18.70 10.51 22.10
N ARG A 324 20.01 10.51 21.82
CA ARG A 324 20.79 9.27 21.71
C ARG A 324 20.78 8.49 23.03
N ALA A 325 21.05 9.17 24.16
CA ALA A 325 21.04 8.54 25.47
C ALA A 325 19.67 7.92 25.79
N ALA A 326 18.58 8.66 25.57
CA ALA A 326 17.22 8.19 25.78
C ALA A 326 16.88 6.93 24.96
N LEU A 327 17.29 6.89 23.68
CA LEU A 327 17.07 5.72 22.82
C LEU A 327 17.95 4.52 23.23
N GLN A 328 19.18 4.75 23.67
CA GLN A 328 20.07 3.69 24.19
C GLN A 328 19.53 3.11 25.50
N ASP A 329 19.07 3.97 26.41
CA ASP A 329 18.44 3.56 27.66
C ASP A 329 17.15 2.78 27.40
N ALA A 330 16.31 3.25 26.47
CA ALA A 330 15.14 2.51 26.01
C ALA A 330 15.52 1.13 25.44
N ALA A 331 16.56 1.03 24.61
CA ALA A 331 17.03 -0.23 24.06
C ALA A 331 17.46 -1.23 25.16
N ARG A 332 18.21 -0.75 26.16
CA ARG A 332 18.63 -1.55 27.32
C ARG A 332 17.42 -2.04 28.11
N LEU A 333 16.50 -1.15 28.46
CA LEU A 333 15.31 -1.48 29.24
C LEU A 333 14.35 -2.40 28.49
N VAL A 334 14.24 -2.27 27.17
CA VAL A 334 13.51 -3.23 26.32
C VAL A 334 14.12 -4.63 26.44
N MET A 335 15.45 -4.74 26.49
CA MET A 335 16.11 -6.04 26.69
C MET A 335 15.97 -6.55 28.13
N ASP A 336 15.92 -5.66 29.12
CA ASP A 336 15.71 -6.06 30.52
C ASP A 336 14.28 -6.61 30.72
N VAL A 337 13.27 -5.96 30.14
CA VAL A 337 11.85 -6.35 30.28
C VAL A 337 11.44 -7.47 29.32
N TYR A 338 11.81 -7.36 28.03
CA TYR A 338 11.35 -8.25 26.97
C TYR A 338 12.43 -9.20 26.44
N GLY A 339 13.66 -9.15 26.96
CA GLY A 339 14.80 -9.88 26.40
C GLY A 339 14.62 -11.39 26.36
N GLN A 340 13.91 -12.00 27.32
CA GLN A 340 13.62 -13.44 27.27
C GLN A 340 12.73 -13.79 26.06
N GLY A 341 11.69 -12.99 25.80
CA GLY A 341 10.79 -13.17 24.65
C GLY A 341 11.46 -12.84 23.31
N LEU A 342 12.33 -11.83 23.29
CA LEU A 342 13.08 -11.43 22.10
C LEU A 342 14.23 -12.42 21.78
N LYS A 343 14.87 -13.03 22.78
CA LYS A 343 15.93 -14.03 22.56
C LYS A 343 15.38 -15.44 22.34
N ALA A 344 14.13 -15.71 22.73
CA ALA A 344 13.50 -16.98 22.44
C ALA A 344 13.49 -17.20 20.93
N ALA A 345 14.11 -18.30 20.49
CA ALA A 345 14.14 -18.67 19.08
C ALA A 345 12.71 -18.64 18.53
N PRO A 346 12.54 -18.21 17.27
CA PRO A 346 11.22 -18.20 16.66
C PRO A 346 10.57 -19.57 16.82
N ARG A 347 9.35 -19.59 17.37
CA ARG A 347 8.54 -20.81 17.45
C ARG A 347 8.42 -21.39 16.04
N PHE A 348 8.53 -22.73 15.96
CA PHE A 348 8.46 -23.56 14.74
C PHE A 348 7.87 -22.84 13.51
N GLY A 349 8.72 -22.61 12.48
CA GLY A 349 8.27 -22.18 11.15
C GLY A 349 8.70 -20.78 10.69
N SER A 350 9.42 -19.98 11.49
CA SER A 350 10.00 -18.74 10.95
C SER A 350 11.25 -19.06 10.11
N ALA A 351 11.34 -18.49 8.92
CA ALA A 351 12.54 -18.56 8.10
C ALA A 351 13.74 -17.96 8.84
N ALA A 352 14.93 -18.55 8.68
CA ALA A 352 16.18 -17.98 9.15
C ALA A 352 16.28 -16.50 8.71
N GLY A 353 16.48 -15.60 9.68
CA GLY A 353 16.59 -14.15 9.44
C GLY A 353 15.32 -13.32 9.69
N GLN A 354 14.20 -13.91 10.15
CA GLN A 354 13.07 -13.09 10.62
C GLN A 354 13.33 -12.50 12.01
N PRO A 355 13.00 -11.21 12.24
CA PRO A 355 13.15 -10.61 13.55
C PRO A 355 12.22 -11.29 14.56
N THR A 356 12.76 -11.61 15.74
CA THR A 356 11.94 -11.99 16.89
C THR A 356 11.19 -10.77 17.38
N ARG A 357 10.02 -10.98 17.98
CA ARG A 357 9.11 -9.90 18.38
C ARG A 357 8.62 -10.10 19.82
N ALA A 358 8.43 -8.99 20.52
CA ALA A 358 7.78 -8.95 21.82
C ALA A 358 6.69 -7.89 21.80
N ARG A 359 5.45 -8.33 21.99
CA ARG A 359 4.26 -7.46 22.01
C ARG A 359 4.06 -6.87 23.41
N VAL A 360 3.64 -5.62 23.47
CA VAL A 360 3.19 -4.97 24.70
C VAL A 360 1.73 -5.34 24.96
N ALA A 361 1.47 -6.12 26.01
CA ALA A 361 0.13 -6.58 26.37
C ALA A 361 -0.77 -5.40 26.80
N GLY A 362 -2.02 -5.38 26.34
CA GLY A 362 -2.98 -4.29 26.61
C GLY A 362 -2.60 -2.93 26.00
N GLY A 363 -1.48 -2.83 25.27
CA GLY A 363 -0.95 -1.57 24.79
C GLY A 363 -0.46 -0.62 25.89
N ALA A 364 -0.33 -1.09 27.14
CA ALA A 364 0.21 -0.30 28.25
C ALA A 364 1.73 -0.45 28.30
N LEU A 365 2.45 0.63 28.04
CA LEU A 365 3.92 0.62 28.05
C LEU A 365 4.41 0.44 29.50
N PRO A 366 5.38 -0.46 29.78
CA PRO A 366 5.96 -0.59 31.11
C PRO A 366 6.46 0.75 31.66
N GLU A 367 6.25 1.00 32.96
CA GLU A 367 6.59 2.27 33.61
C GLU A 367 8.06 2.65 33.42
N GLU A 368 8.97 1.67 33.40
CA GLU A 368 10.39 1.87 33.21
C GLU A 368 10.74 2.46 31.83
N LEU A 369 9.89 2.22 30.83
CA LEU A 369 10.08 2.70 29.45
C LEU A 369 9.46 4.09 29.21
N VAL A 370 8.56 4.54 30.08
CA VAL A 370 7.84 5.82 29.92
C VAL A 370 8.81 7.01 29.92
N GLU A 371 9.72 7.07 30.88
CA GLU A 371 10.69 8.19 30.97
C GLU A 371 11.64 8.26 29.75
N PRO A 372 12.33 7.18 29.34
CA PRO A 372 13.19 7.20 28.15
C PRO A 372 12.45 7.65 26.88
N PHE A 373 11.26 7.13 26.61
CA PHE A 373 10.49 7.57 25.44
C PHE A 373 9.99 9.01 25.59
N GLY A 374 9.66 9.46 26.80
CA GLY A 374 9.31 10.86 27.09
C GLY A 374 10.46 11.82 26.76
N GLN A 375 11.68 11.48 27.17
CA GLN A 375 12.88 12.23 26.80
C GLN A 375 13.13 12.19 25.28
N ALA A 376 12.91 11.04 24.62
CA ALA A 376 13.05 10.93 23.18
C ALA A 376 12.06 11.86 22.44
N VAL A 377 10.80 11.93 22.86
CA VAL A 377 9.80 12.86 22.29
C VAL A 377 10.26 14.32 22.44
N GLN A 378 10.64 14.71 23.67
CA GLN A 378 11.06 16.08 23.99
C GLN A 378 12.26 16.51 23.15
N HIS A 379 13.32 15.70 23.12
CA HIS A 379 14.55 16.07 22.42
C HIS A 379 14.43 15.92 20.91
N ALA A 380 13.64 14.98 20.40
CA ALA A 380 13.36 14.90 18.97
C ALA A 380 12.55 16.12 18.47
N GLU A 381 11.56 16.62 19.23
CA GLU A 381 10.79 17.81 18.85
C GLU A 381 11.64 19.09 18.90
N GLY A 382 12.47 19.24 19.94
CA GLY A 382 13.41 20.35 20.03
C GLY A 382 14.41 20.37 18.86
N PHE A 383 14.97 19.20 18.53
CA PHE A 383 15.86 19.08 17.38
C PHE A 383 15.12 19.35 16.05
N ALA A 384 13.92 18.81 15.88
CA ALA A 384 13.11 19.06 14.68
C ALA A 384 12.79 20.55 14.52
N THR A 385 12.53 21.27 15.62
CA THR A 385 12.31 22.71 15.61
C THR A 385 13.53 23.48 15.10
N ALA A 386 14.74 23.14 15.58
CA ALA A 386 15.98 23.74 15.07
C ALA A 386 16.19 23.44 13.57
N LEU A 387 15.88 22.23 13.10
CA LEU A 387 15.94 21.88 11.67
C LEU A 387 14.93 22.66 10.82
N ARG A 388 13.72 22.93 11.34
CA ARG A 388 12.73 23.79 10.68
C ARG A 388 13.24 25.23 10.56
N ALA A 389 13.92 25.76 11.60
CA ALA A 389 14.54 27.08 11.57
C ALA A 389 15.66 27.16 10.51
N ILE A 390 16.58 26.19 10.48
CA ILE A 390 17.63 26.08 9.45
C ILE A 390 17.01 25.99 8.04
N SER A 391 15.97 25.16 7.88
CA SER A 391 15.26 25.02 6.60
C SER A 391 14.62 26.33 6.13
N LYS A 392 14.11 27.14 7.05
CA LYS A 392 13.55 28.47 6.76
C LYS A 392 14.66 29.45 6.37
N ALA A 393 15.78 29.48 7.09
CA ALA A 393 16.92 30.34 6.82
C ALA A 393 17.56 30.01 5.46
N LEU A 394 17.76 28.72 5.14
CA LEU A 394 18.25 28.27 3.83
C LEU A 394 17.38 28.78 2.69
N ARG A 395 16.05 28.63 2.79
CA ARG A 395 15.14 29.10 1.74
C ARG A 395 15.16 30.63 1.58
N ALA A 396 15.37 31.38 2.67
CA ALA A 396 15.55 32.82 2.61
C ALA A 396 16.86 33.18 1.90
N ALA A 397 17.99 32.60 2.31
CA ALA A 397 19.30 32.81 1.69
C ALA A 397 19.30 32.47 0.18
N MET A 398 18.61 31.41 -0.23
CA MET A 398 18.46 31.05 -1.64
C MET A 398 17.64 32.04 -2.46
N ARG A 399 16.69 32.73 -1.83
CA ARG A 399 15.91 33.78 -2.49
C ARG A 399 16.74 35.05 -2.65
N ASP A 400 17.53 35.36 -1.63
CA ASP A 400 18.28 36.61 -1.54
C ASP A 400 19.60 36.53 -2.34
N ASN A 401 20.18 35.32 -2.50
CA ASN A 401 21.38 35.04 -3.30
C ASN A 401 21.13 33.93 -4.34
N PRO A 402 20.57 34.25 -5.54
CA PRO A 402 20.30 33.26 -6.58
C PRO A 402 21.54 32.53 -7.11
N ASP A 403 22.70 33.20 -7.13
CA ASP A 403 23.95 32.63 -7.64
C ASP A 403 24.47 31.45 -6.78
N GLU A 404 24.19 31.47 -5.47
CA GLU A 404 24.56 30.40 -4.54
C GLU A 404 23.49 29.30 -4.41
N SER A 405 22.37 29.42 -5.12
CA SER A 405 21.23 28.51 -5.01
C SER A 405 21.60 27.03 -5.18
N ARG A 406 22.58 26.73 -6.05
CA ARG A 406 23.06 25.36 -6.27
C ARG A 406 23.70 24.79 -4.99
N ARG A 407 24.65 25.50 -4.40
CA ARG A 407 25.34 25.12 -3.16
C ARG A 407 24.37 25.03 -1.98
N LEU A 408 23.51 26.03 -1.81
CA LEU A 408 22.51 26.05 -0.74
C LEU A 408 21.48 24.91 -0.89
N SER A 409 21.09 24.56 -2.12
CA SER A 409 20.23 23.39 -2.37
C SER A 409 20.89 22.08 -1.97
N GLN A 410 22.20 21.95 -2.18
CA GLN A 410 22.96 20.76 -1.77
C GLN A 410 23.02 20.65 -0.24
N LEU A 411 23.32 21.75 0.46
CA LEU A 411 23.29 21.81 1.93
C LEU A 411 21.90 21.46 2.48
N TYR A 412 20.84 22.02 1.91
CA TYR A 412 19.46 21.69 2.26
C TYR A 412 19.17 20.19 2.10
N ALA A 413 19.63 19.58 1.00
CA ALA A 413 19.44 18.16 0.75
C ALA A 413 20.20 17.27 1.75
N GLN A 414 21.38 17.67 2.21
CA GLN A 414 22.18 16.91 3.18
C GLN A 414 21.51 16.81 4.57
N VAL A 415 20.89 17.91 5.02
CA VAL A 415 20.10 17.95 6.26
C VAL A 415 18.76 17.24 6.07
N GLY A 416 18.08 17.56 4.96
CA GLY A 416 16.77 17.02 4.61
C GLY A 416 16.72 15.49 4.41
N ALA A 417 17.84 14.87 4.06
CA ALA A 417 17.92 13.41 3.91
C ALA A 417 17.76 12.62 5.22
N LEU A 418 18.09 13.24 6.38
CA LEU A 418 18.03 12.59 7.69
C LEU A 418 16.87 13.10 8.56
N ALA A 419 16.29 14.26 8.25
CA ALA A 419 15.16 14.82 8.98
C ALA A 419 13.95 13.86 9.13
N PRO A 420 13.53 13.08 8.10
CA PRO A 420 12.42 12.13 8.25
C PRO A 420 12.67 11.04 9.29
N ARG A 421 13.93 10.66 9.53
CA ARG A 421 14.27 9.66 10.57
C ARG A 421 14.02 10.23 11.96
N LEU A 422 14.32 11.52 12.16
CA LEU A 422 14.04 12.23 13.41
C LEU A 422 12.53 12.36 13.66
N GLU A 423 11.77 12.74 12.63
CA GLU A 423 10.30 12.81 12.68
C GLU A 423 9.69 11.42 12.97
N GLY A 424 10.23 10.35 12.36
CA GLY A 424 9.81 8.98 12.62
C GLY A 424 10.04 8.54 14.07
N VAL A 425 11.21 8.88 14.65
CA VAL A 425 11.49 8.62 16.07
C VAL A 425 10.51 9.36 16.97
N HIS A 426 10.26 10.65 16.70
CA HIS A 426 9.30 11.45 17.47
C HIS A 426 7.89 10.84 17.42
N ALA A 427 7.38 10.56 16.22
CA ALA A 427 6.04 9.99 16.03
C ALA A 427 5.91 8.61 16.71
N CYS A 428 6.94 7.75 16.58
CA CYS A 428 6.96 6.45 17.24
C CYS A 428 6.97 6.55 18.76
N ALA A 429 7.84 7.39 19.32
CA ALA A 429 7.90 7.59 20.76
C ALA A 429 6.59 8.18 21.31
N GLN A 430 5.97 9.13 20.59
CA GLN A 430 4.69 9.71 20.97
C GLN A 430 3.56 8.66 20.98
N LEU A 431 3.47 7.81 19.95
CA LEU A 431 2.46 6.77 19.87
C LEU A 431 2.69 5.64 20.89
N LEU A 432 3.95 5.35 21.24
CA LEU A 432 4.30 4.41 22.32
C LEU A 432 3.85 4.92 23.70
N LEU A 433 3.91 6.23 23.94
CA LEU A 433 3.46 6.87 25.18
C LEU A 433 1.96 7.09 25.25
N GLN A 434 1.22 6.91 24.15
CA GLN A 434 -0.21 7.10 24.15
C GLN A 434 -0.89 6.01 24.96
N ASP A 435 -1.49 6.37 26.09
CA ASP A 435 -2.37 5.51 26.86
C ASP A 435 -3.82 5.65 26.40
N ALA A 436 -4.55 4.54 26.43
CA ALA A 436 -5.97 4.52 26.16
C ALA A 436 -6.74 4.56 27.48
N PRO A 437 -7.71 5.49 27.63
CA PRO A 437 -8.65 5.46 28.75
C PRO A 437 -9.39 4.12 28.84
N GLU A 438 -9.98 3.84 30.00
CA GLU A 438 -10.77 2.63 30.19
C GLU A 438 -11.91 2.51 29.15
N GLY A 439 -11.96 1.39 28.44
CA GLY A 439 -12.92 1.15 27.35
C GLY A 439 -12.51 1.71 25.98
N ALA A 440 -11.48 2.56 25.89
CA ALA A 440 -10.93 3.01 24.63
C ALA A 440 -10.05 1.92 23.97
N VAL A 441 -9.75 2.13 22.69
CA VAL A 441 -8.94 1.20 21.90
C VAL A 441 -7.47 1.58 22.08
N PRO A 442 -6.62 0.72 22.67
CA PRO A 442 -5.19 1.00 22.79
C PRO A 442 -4.48 0.95 21.43
N ALA A 443 -3.36 1.65 21.32
CA ALA A 443 -2.43 1.45 20.21
C ALA A 443 -1.73 0.09 20.34
N ALA A 444 -1.47 -0.58 19.21
CA ALA A 444 -0.65 -1.77 19.16
C ALA A 444 0.81 -1.33 19.28
N LYS A 445 1.53 -1.86 20.27
CA LYS A 445 2.93 -1.54 20.54
C LYS A 445 3.73 -2.84 20.60
N TRP A 446 4.90 -2.88 19.95
CA TRP A 446 5.78 -4.04 20.01
C TRP A 446 7.24 -3.67 19.73
N PHE A 447 8.14 -4.57 20.14
CA PHE A 447 9.56 -4.46 19.90
C PHE A 447 10.02 -5.62 19.03
N THR A 448 11.03 -5.38 18.19
CA THR A 448 11.65 -6.43 17.37
C THR A 448 13.15 -6.48 17.59
N LEU A 449 13.71 -7.68 17.58
CA LEU A 449 15.14 -7.94 17.61
C LEU A 449 15.55 -8.68 16.34
N ALA A 450 16.45 -8.08 15.57
CA ALA A 450 17.06 -8.70 14.39
C ALA A 450 18.57 -8.84 14.62
N VAL A 451 19.16 -9.94 14.15
CA VAL A 451 20.62 -10.11 14.11
C VAL A 451 21.08 -9.82 12.68
N GLN A 452 21.85 -8.75 12.49
CA GLN A 452 22.42 -8.35 11.21
C GLN A 452 23.94 -8.45 11.30
N GLY A 453 24.51 -9.50 10.70
CA GLY A 453 25.92 -9.84 10.91
C GLY A 453 26.19 -10.13 12.39
N ASP A 454 27.14 -9.40 12.97
CA ASP A 454 27.51 -9.53 14.39
C ASP A 454 26.71 -8.59 15.32
N TYR A 455 25.78 -7.78 14.78
CA TYR A 455 25.06 -6.76 15.54
C TYR A 455 23.61 -7.14 15.81
N ALA A 456 23.18 -6.94 17.06
CA ALA A 456 21.80 -7.02 17.48
C ALA A 456 21.12 -5.64 17.26
N VAL A 457 20.05 -5.62 16.47
CA VAL A 457 19.28 -4.41 16.15
C VAL A 457 17.92 -4.50 16.81
N ILE A 458 17.63 -3.54 17.69
CA ILE A 458 16.35 -3.39 18.38
C ILE A 458 15.57 -2.26 17.73
N ARG A 459 14.31 -2.52 17.41
CA ARG A 459 13.37 -1.50 16.93
C ARG A 459 12.11 -1.50 17.77
N ALA A 460 11.59 -0.30 18.02
CA ALA A 460 10.27 -0.09 18.57
C ALA A 460 9.28 0.19 17.44
N HIS A 461 8.05 -0.28 17.62
CA HIS A 461 6.98 -0.13 16.67
C HIS A 461 5.70 0.24 17.38
N ALA A 462 4.91 1.11 16.76
CA ALA A 462 3.58 1.44 17.23
C ALA A 462 2.62 1.64 16.05
N SER A 463 1.36 1.27 16.22
CA SER A 463 0.31 1.40 15.20
C SER A 463 -1.06 1.58 15.86
N PRO A 464 -1.97 2.37 15.27
CA PRO A 464 -3.38 2.29 15.60
C PRO A 464 -3.90 0.85 15.44
N VAL A 465 -4.86 0.45 16.28
CA VAL A 465 -5.49 -0.89 16.22
C VAL A 465 -6.70 -0.92 15.30
N LEU A 466 -7.46 0.18 15.23
CA LEU A 466 -8.66 0.27 14.39
C LEU A 466 -8.42 1.27 13.24
N PRO A 467 -8.38 0.80 11.98
CA PRO A 467 -8.24 1.69 10.83
C PRO A 467 -9.39 2.69 10.73
N GLY A 468 -10.61 2.26 11.08
CA GLY A 468 -11.81 3.07 10.95
C GLY A 468 -11.77 4.36 11.76
N ASN A 469 -11.13 4.35 12.95
CA ASN A 469 -11.00 5.56 13.75
C ASN A 469 -10.07 6.57 13.08
N ALA A 470 -8.92 6.10 12.57
CA ALA A 470 -7.97 6.96 11.86
C ALA A 470 -8.58 7.53 10.56
N LEU A 471 -9.30 6.70 9.80
CA LEU A 471 -10.01 7.14 8.60
C LEU A 471 -11.11 8.16 8.91
N ARG A 472 -11.89 7.94 9.98
CA ARG A 472 -12.92 8.90 10.42
C ARG A 472 -12.35 10.25 10.80
N GLN A 473 -11.25 10.25 11.56
CA GLN A 473 -10.61 11.48 12.01
C GLN A 473 -9.93 12.25 10.87
N HIS A 474 -9.21 11.55 9.98
CA HIS A 474 -8.32 12.20 9.01
C HIS A 474 -8.91 12.29 7.60
N LEU A 475 -9.62 11.26 7.12
CA LEU A 475 -10.15 11.23 5.76
C LEU A 475 -11.59 11.74 5.72
N TRP A 476 -12.49 11.12 6.47
CA TRP A 476 -13.93 11.38 6.33
C TRP A 476 -14.38 12.75 6.85
N SER A 477 -13.63 13.34 7.78
CA SER A 477 -13.83 14.72 8.23
C SER A 477 -13.63 15.75 7.11
N ALA A 478 -12.74 15.46 6.16
CA ALA A 478 -12.40 16.35 5.04
C ALA A 478 -13.23 16.10 3.78
N VAL A 479 -13.97 14.99 3.69
CA VAL A 479 -14.66 14.55 2.47
C VAL A 479 -16.14 14.92 2.51
N ARG A 480 -16.66 15.45 1.40
CA ARG A 480 -18.08 15.80 1.23
C ARG A 480 -18.86 14.81 0.36
N GLY A 481 -18.31 14.41 -0.78
CA GLY A 481 -18.90 13.41 -1.67
C GLY A 481 -17.94 12.26 -1.93
N ALA A 482 -18.31 11.03 -1.57
CA ALA A 482 -17.47 9.86 -1.84
C ALA A 482 -18.21 8.61 -2.34
N VAL A 483 -17.55 7.86 -3.22
CA VAL A 483 -17.98 6.52 -3.63
C VAL A 483 -16.84 5.55 -3.37
N LEU A 484 -17.11 4.52 -2.57
CA LEU A 484 -16.21 3.41 -2.34
C LEU A 484 -16.73 2.21 -3.11
N THR A 485 -15.90 1.59 -3.95
CA THR A 485 -16.30 0.42 -4.72
C THR A 485 -15.22 -0.65 -4.80
N SER A 486 -15.64 -1.90 -4.89
CA SER A 486 -14.79 -3.08 -5.04
C SER A 486 -15.66 -4.28 -5.40
N ALA A 487 -15.06 -5.33 -5.95
CA ALA A 487 -15.76 -6.60 -6.18
C ALA A 487 -16.17 -7.31 -4.89
N THR A 488 -15.47 -7.06 -3.78
CA THR A 488 -15.58 -7.80 -2.53
C THR A 488 -15.55 -6.84 -1.35
N LEU A 489 -16.69 -6.21 -1.03
CA LEU A 489 -16.85 -5.34 0.13
C LEU A 489 -17.73 -5.98 1.22
N THR A 490 -18.69 -6.79 0.81
CA THR A 490 -19.51 -7.57 1.72
C THR A 490 -18.71 -8.71 2.29
N SER A 491 -18.97 -9.00 3.56
CA SER A 491 -18.48 -10.20 4.22
C SER A 491 -19.69 -11.00 4.68
N CYS A 492 -19.78 -12.25 4.23
CA CYS A 492 -20.94 -13.11 4.48
C CYS A 492 -22.28 -12.43 4.07
N GLY A 493 -22.27 -11.64 2.98
CA GLY A 493 -23.44 -10.94 2.45
C GLY A 493 -23.77 -9.59 3.10
N GLN A 494 -22.99 -9.11 4.08
CA GLN A 494 -23.25 -7.85 4.79
C GLN A 494 -22.08 -6.87 4.67
N PHE A 495 -22.36 -5.56 4.69
CA PHE A 495 -21.34 -4.50 4.63
C PHE A 495 -20.72 -4.16 6.00
N ASP A 496 -21.31 -4.61 7.11
CA ASP A 496 -20.99 -4.22 8.48
C ASP A 496 -19.49 -4.27 8.80
N PHE A 497 -18.82 -5.36 8.38
CA PHE A 497 -17.38 -5.51 8.60
C PHE A 497 -16.60 -4.39 7.91
N PHE A 498 -16.83 -4.18 6.61
CA PHE A 498 -16.15 -3.14 5.85
C PHE A 498 -16.49 -1.73 6.34
N LEU A 499 -17.75 -1.47 6.71
CA LEU A 499 -18.16 -0.18 7.28
C LEU A 499 -17.43 0.13 8.59
N ARG A 500 -17.25 -0.87 9.47
CA ARG A 500 -16.46 -0.70 10.70
C ARG A 500 -14.98 -0.47 10.40
N GLU A 501 -14.41 -1.26 9.48
CA GLU A 501 -13.00 -1.12 9.09
C GLU A 501 -12.68 0.21 8.42
N SER A 502 -13.59 0.70 7.58
CA SER A 502 -13.44 1.97 6.89
C SER A 502 -13.79 3.17 7.76
N GLY A 503 -14.45 2.99 8.91
CA GLY A 503 -14.87 4.11 9.78
C GLY A 503 -16.21 4.75 9.39
N LEU A 504 -16.96 4.09 8.50
CA LEU A 504 -18.27 4.53 7.99
C LEU A 504 -19.46 3.90 8.74
N ALA A 505 -19.22 2.95 9.64
CA ALA A 505 -20.27 2.33 10.44
C ALA A 505 -20.98 3.38 11.32
N GLY A 506 -22.30 3.46 11.18
CA GLY A 506 -23.16 4.39 11.93
C GLY A 506 -23.19 5.82 11.40
N ASP A 507 -22.58 6.11 10.25
CA ASP A 507 -22.64 7.43 9.61
C ASP A 507 -23.91 7.53 8.74
N GLU A 508 -24.78 8.48 9.05
CA GLU A 508 -26.07 8.69 8.36
C GLU A 508 -25.90 9.13 6.90
N ALA A 509 -24.74 9.68 6.53
CA ALA A 509 -24.43 10.05 5.15
C ALA A 509 -24.15 8.84 4.25
N VAL A 510 -24.06 7.62 4.81
CA VAL A 510 -23.63 6.42 4.09
C VAL A 510 -24.81 5.60 3.57
N GLN A 511 -24.80 5.33 2.27
CA GLN A 511 -25.69 4.39 1.61
C GLN A 511 -24.90 3.17 1.11
N THR A 512 -25.52 1.99 1.14
CA THR A 512 -24.89 0.75 0.65
C THR A 512 -25.67 0.18 -0.52
N LEU A 513 -24.95 -0.35 -1.51
CA LEU A 513 -25.54 -1.00 -2.67
C LEU A 513 -24.71 -2.24 -3.03
N SER A 514 -25.37 -3.40 -3.13
CA SER A 514 -24.77 -4.58 -3.76
C SER A 514 -25.34 -4.75 -5.16
N VAL A 515 -24.44 -4.89 -6.12
CA VAL A 515 -24.74 -5.16 -7.52
C VAL A 515 -24.15 -6.51 -7.90
N ASP A 516 -25.03 -7.41 -8.33
CA ASP A 516 -24.64 -8.75 -8.73
C ASP A 516 -23.80 -8.76 -10.00
N SER A 517 -22.92 -9.76 -10.07
CA SER A 517 -22.14 -10.03 -11.27
C SER A 517 -23.07 -10.49 -12.41
N PRO A 518 -22.78 -10.14 -13.68
CA PRO A 518 -23.54 -10.63 -14.83
C PRO A 518 -23.30 -12.11 -15.13
N PHE A 519 -22.33 -12.76 -14.48
CA PHE A 519 -21.92 -14.14 -14.76
C PHE A 519 -22.85 -15.17 -14.12
N ASP A 520 -23.10 -16.26 -14.84
CA ASP A 520 -23.83 -17.41 -14.32
C ASP A 520 -22.83 -18.42 -13.73
N TYR A 521 -22.43 -18.19 -12.48
CA TYR A 521 -21.45 -19.02 -11.78
C TYR A 521 -21.85 -20.49 -11.67
N ALA A 522 -23.15 -20.80 -11.61
CA ALA A 522 -23.64 -22.17 -11.47
C ALA A 522 -23.42 -22.96 -12.76
N LEU A 523 -23.61 -22.33 -13.93
CA LEU A 523 -23.34 -22.92 -15.24
C LEU A 523 -21.86 -22.87 -15.63
N GLN A 524 -21.14 -21.82 -15.22
CA GLN A 524 -19.75 -21.59 -15.61
C GLN A 524 -18.75 -22.35 -14.74
N GLY A 525 -19.09 -22.79 -13.52
CA GLY A 525 -18.11 -23.48 -12.72
C GLY A 525 -18.60 -24.33 -11.56
N THR A 526 -17.65 -25.10 -11.03
CA THR A 526 -17.86 -26.03 -9.92
C THR A 526 -16.88 -25.73 -8.80
N LEU A 527 -17.38 -25.55 -7.59
CA LEU A 527 -16.58 -25.52 -6.37
C LEU A 527 -16.48 -26.94 -5.80
N VAL A 528 -15.29 -27.53 -5.87
CA VAL A 528 -14.97 -28.87 -5.36
C VAL A 528 -14.39 -28.76 -3.96
N ALA A 529 -15.18 -29.09 -2.95
CA ALA A 529 -14.71 -29.23 -1.57
C ALA A 529 -14.11 -30.65 -1.38
N ARG A 530 -12.78 -30.73 -1.35
CA ARG A 530 -12.02 -31.94 -1.03
C ARG A 530 -11.89 -32.03 0.48
N GLU A 531 -12.50 -33.03 1.09
CA GLU A 531 -12.40 -33.23 2.53
C GLU A 531 -11.11 -33.99 2.87
N THR A 532 -10.21 -33.40 3.64
CA THR A 532 -9.06 -34.11 4.23
C THR A 532 -9.49 -34.91 5.46
N ARG A 533 -8.79 -36.02 5.75
CA ARG A 533 -8.90 -36.78 7.00
C ARG A 533 -8.28 -35.97 8.13
N ALA A 534 -7.06 -35.51 7.94
CA ALA A 534 -6.34 -34.72 8.92
C ALA A 534 -7.05 -33.40 9.23
N GLU A 535 -6.99 -32.97 10.48
CA GLU A 535 -7.39 -31.63 10.87
C GLU A 535 -6.34 -30.62 10.43
N PRO A 536 -6.71 -29.44 9.90
CA PRO A 536 -5.74 -28.40 9.52
C PRO A 536 -4.89 -27.84 10.67
N ARG A 537 -5.17 -28.25 11.92
CA ARG A 537 -4.35 -28.01 13.12
C ARG A 537 -3.16 -28.97 13.23
N ASP A 538 -3.29 -30.20 12.70
CA ASP A 538 -2.17 -31.12 12.52
C ASP A 538 -1.44 -30.78 11.22
N VAL A 539 -0.55 -29.79 11.31
CA VAL A 539 0.07 -29.15 10.14
C VAL A 539 0.83 -30.16 9.27
N GLN A 540 1.53 -31.13 9.87
CA GLN A 540 2.38 -32.06 9.12
C GLN A 540 1.55 -33.06 8.33
N THR A 541 0.60 -33.74 9.00
CA THR A 541 -0.28 -34.73 8.36
C THR A 541 -1.20 -34.08 7.34
N PHE A 542 -1.80 -32.93 7.68
CA PHE A 542 -2.64 -32.17 6.76
C PHE A 542 -1.87 -31.73 5.51
N THR A 543 -0.64 -31.23 5.66
CA THR A 543 0.14 -30.78 4.50
C THR A 543 0.50 -31.95 3.60
N SER A 544 0.86 -33.11 4.15
CA SER A 544 1.13 -34.31 3.36
C SER A 544 -0.09 -34.71 2.54
N GLU A 545 -1.23 -34.90 3.22
CA GLU A 545 -2.47 -35.35 2.59
C GLU A 545 -2.97 -34.37 1.54
N MET A 546 -2.88 -33.06 1.83
CA MET A 546 -3.26 -32.01 0.89
C MET A 546 -2.36 -31.98 -0.34
N VAL A 547 -1.03 -32.16 -0.18
CA VAL A 547 -0.09 -32.19 -1.32
C VAL A 547 -0.34 -33.42 -2.19
N ASP A 548 -0.56 -34.60 -1.60
CA ASP A 548 -0.90 -35.82 -2.35
C ASP A 548 -2.18 -35.65 -3.20
N ALA A 549 -3.23 -35.08 -2.60
CA ALA A 549 -4.48 -34.79 -3.28
C ALA A 549 -4.31 -33.72 -4.37
N LEU A 550 -3.54 -32.67 -4.07
CA LEU A 550 -3.20 -31.60 -5.02
C LEU A 550 -2.47 -32.17 -6.24
N LEU A 551 -1.40 -32.94 -6.06
CA LEU A 551 -0.62 -33.51 -7.16
C LEU A 551 -1.48 -34.42 -8.06
N THR A 552 -2.40 -35.18 -7.46
CA THR A 552 -3.37 -36.00 -8.20
C THR A 552 -4.30 -35.16 -9.08
N ASP A 553 -4.79 -34.04 -8.56
CA ASP A 553 -5.66 -33.14 -9.31
C ASP A 553 -4.88 -32.30 -10.35
N LEU A 554 -3.63 -31.90 -10.05
CA LEU A 554 -2.76 -31.18 -10.98
C LEU A 554 -2.42 -32.01 -12.23
N ALA A 555 -2.33 -33.33 -12.11
CA ALA A 555 -2.12 -34.22 -13.25
C ALA A 555 -3.27 -34.21 -14.28
N ARG A 556 -4.43 -33.64 -13.93
CA ARG A 556 -5.61 -33.51 -14.80
C ARG A 556 -5.75 -32.11 -15.43
N VAL A 557 -4.81 -31.21 -15.15
CA VAL A 557 -4.84 -29.85 -15.71
C VAL A 557 -4.44 -29.89 -17.18
N GLU A 558 -5.33 -29.43 -18.07
CA GLU A 558 -5.10 -29.42 -19.52
C GLU A 558 -4.70 -28.03 -20.06
N ALA A 559 -4.97 -26.96 -19.31
CA ALA A 559 -4.72 -25.58 -19.72
C ALA A 559 -3.98 -24.79 -18.61
N GLY A 560 -4.40 -23.55 -18.35
CA GLY A 560 -3.86 -22.72 -17.29
C GLY A 560 -4.48 -23.02 -15.94
N ALA A 561 -3.65 -23.12 -14.90
CA ALA A 561 -4.09 -23.27 -13.52
C ALA A 561 -3.32 -22.38 -12.54
N LEU A 562 -3.97 -22.07 -11.42
CA LEU A 562 -3.40 -21.29 -10.32
C LEU A 562 -3.55 -22.06 -9.00
N VAL A 563 -2.45 -22.27 -8.30
CA VAL A 563 -2.42 -22.86 -6.96
C VAL A 563 -2.05 -21.78 -5.95
N LEU A 564 -2.94 -21.56 -4.97
CA LEU A 564 -2.76 -20.58 -3.90
C LEU A 564 -2.42 -21.27 -2.58
N PHE A 565 -1.23 -20.94 -2.09
CA PHE A 565 -0.69 -21.40 -0.81
C PHE A 565 -0.84 -20.34 0.29
N THR A 566 -1.21 -20.80 1.49
CA THR A 566 -1.26 -19.94 2.68
C THR A 566 0.07 -19.90 3.45
N SER A 567 0.95 -20.87 3.20
CA SER A 567 2.28 -20.98 3.83
C SER A 567 3.36 -21.33 2.82
N ARG A 568 4.53 -20.71 2.98
CA ARG A 568 5.72 -20.99 2.16
C ARG A 568 6.19 -22.43 2.33
N GLU A 569 6.04 -22.98 3.53
CA GLU A 569 6.42 -24.37 3.82
C GLU A 569 5.56 -25.35 3.01
N GLN A 570 4.25 -25.10 2.92
CA GLN A 570 3.35 -25.91 2.11
C GLN A 570 3.71 -25.84 0.63
N MET A 571 4.04 -24.63 0.13
CA MET A 571 4.48 -24.45 -1.25
C MET A 571 5.80 -25.16 -1.52
N ARG A 572 6.79 -25.03 -0.62
CA ARG A 572 8.09 -25.69 -0.74
C ARG A 572 7.93 -27.22 -0.79
N ARG A 573 7.16 -27.77 0.15
CA ARG A 573 6.89 -29.21 0.20
C ARG A 573 6.19 -29.70 -1.07
N ALA A 574 5.19 -28.96 -1.57
CA ALA A 574 4.54 -29.28 -2.83
C ALA A 574 5.53 -29.30 -4.00
N VAL A 575 6.47 -28.34 -4.05
CA VAL A 575 7.52 -28.27 -5.09
C VAL A 575 8.49 -29.45 -4.99
N ASP A 576 8.92 -29.81 -3.78
CA ASP A 576 9.86 -30.91 -3.56
C ASP A 576 9.24 -32.27 -3.97
N GLU A 577 7.94 -32.45 -3.74
CA GLU A 577 7.18 -33.66 -4.08
C GLU A 577 6.67 -33.68 -5.55
N LEU A 578 6.92 -32.63 -6.36
CA LEU A 578 6.47 -32.59 -7.76
C LEU A 578 7.10 -33.71 -8.61
N PRO A 579 6.28 -34.53 -9.30
CA PRO A 579 6.75 -35.49 -10.29
C PRO A 579 7.48 -34.80 -11.45
N THR A 580 8.49 -35.47 -12.02
CA THR A 580 9.32 -34.93 -13.11
C THR A 580 8.51 -34.39 -14.30
N VAL A 581 7.39 -35.04 -14.63
CA VAL A 581 6.49 -34.64 -15.73
C VAL A 581 5.84 -33.28 -15.46
N LEU A 582 5.44 -33.00 -14.23
CA LEU A 582 4.76 -31.74 -13.87
C LEU A 582 5.74 -30.58 -13.67
N ARG A 583 7.01 -30.85 -13.36
CA ARG A 583 8.02 -29.79 -13.13
C ARG A 583 8.19 -28.84 -14.31
N ALA A 584 8.02 -29.33 -15.55
CA ALA A 584 8.12 -28.49 -16.75
C ALA A 584 6.91 -27.55 -16.94
N ALA A 585 5.75 -27.90 -16.37
CA ALA A 585 4.52 -27.11 -16.46
C ALA A 585 4.33 -26.14 -15.28
N VAL A 586 5.02 -26.36 -14.15
CA VAL A 586 4.87 -25.56 -12.94
C VAL A 586 5.82 -24.37 -12.91
N LEU A 587 5.27 -23.18 -12.69
CA LEU A 587 5.97 -21.92 -12.50
C LEU A 587 5.83 -21.45 -11.05
N VAL A 588 6.93 -21.41 -10.30
CA VAL A 588 6.91 -21.11 -8.86
C VAL A 588 7.22 -19.63 -8.60
N GLN A 589 6.37 -18.97 -7.80
CA GLN A 589 6.62 -17.61 -7.34
C GLN A 589 7.99 -17.50 -6.64
N GLY A 590 8.76 -16.47 -7.01
CA GLY A 590 10.07 -16.17 -6.42
C GLY A 590 11.25 -16.71 -7.22
N GLN A 591 11.03 -17.60 -8.18
CA GLN A 591 12.09 -18.06 -9.11
C GLN A 591 12.30 -17.10 -10.28
N LEU A 592 11.26 -16.39 -10.69
CA LEU A 592 11.28 -15.41 -11.78
C LEU A 592 10.57 -14.12 -11.34
N PRO A 593 10.92 -12.96 -11.92
CA PRO A 593 10.13 -11.75 -11.78
C PRO A 593 8.66 -12.00 -12.20
N ARG A 594 7.70 -11.44 -11.44
CA ARG A 594 6.25 -11.67 -11.65
C ARG A 594 5.82 -11.45 -13.10
N ARG A 595 6.32 -10.38 -13.76
CA ARG A 595 6.01 -10.06 -15.16
C ARG A 595 6.44 -11.17 -16.12
N GLU A 596 7.64 -11.69 -15.94
CA GLU A 596 8.19 -12.75 -16.78
C GLU A 596 7.47 -14.08 -16.52
N LEU A 597 7.17 -14.40 -15.26
CA LEU A 597 6.39 -15.57 -14.89
C LEU A 597 5.03 -15.60 -15.62
N LEU A 598 4.30 -14.47 -15.59
CA LEU A 598 3.01 -14.34 -16.28
C LEU A 598 3.13 -14.39 -17.80
N ALA A 599 4.19 -13.81 -18.37
CA ALA A 599 4.44 -13.86 -19.81
C ALA A 599 4.70 -15.30 -20.28
N ARG A 600 5.53 -16.06 -19.55
CA ARG A 600 5.78 -17.48 -19.83
C ARG A 600 4.51 -18.31 -19.73
N HIS A 601 3.72 -18.10 -18.68
CA HIS A 601 2.43 -18.76 -18.50
C HIS A 601 1.49 -18.54 -19.69
N ARG A 602 1.30 -17.27 -20.09
CA ARG A 602 0.47 -16.91 -21.25
C ARG A 602 0.97 -17.56 -22.54
N SER A 603 2.29 -17.59 -22.75
CA SER A 603 2.90 -18.22 -23.93
C SER A 603 2.67 -19.73 -23.97
N SER A 604 2.82 -20.44 -22.85
CA SER A 604 2.60 -21.88 -22.77
C SER A 604 1.14 -22.26 -23.03
N VAL A 605 0.20 -21.54 -22.41
CA VAL A 605 -1.24 -21.79 -22.62
C VAL A 605 -1.65 -21.47 -24.06
N ALA A 606 -1.12 -20.40 -24.66
CA ALA A 606 -1.36 -20.07 -26.07
C ALA A 606 -0.83 -21.16 -27.03
N ALA A 607 0.25 -21.84 -26.66
CA ALA A 607 0.78 -22.99 -27.38
C ALA A 607 -0.02 -24.30 -27.13
N GLY A 608 -1.11 -24.25 -26.37
CA GLY A 608 -1.93 -25.42 -26.02
C GLY A 608 -1.27 -26.35 -25.01
N GLN A 609 -0.23 -25.89 -24.30
CA GLN A 609 0.44 -26.65 -23.25
C GLN A 609 -0.13 -26.29 -21.87
N PRO A 610 -0.21 -27.26 -20.94
CA PRO A 610 -0.61 -26.97 -19.57
C PRO A 610 0.43 -26.08 -18.89
N SER A 611 -0.03 -25.11 -18.10
CA SER A 611 0.84 -24.24 -17.32
C SER A 611 0.22 -23.93 -15.98
N ILE A 612 0.96 -24.15 -14.90
CA ILE A 612 0.46 -24.11 -13.53
C ILE A 612 1.28 -23.12 -12.72
N ILE A 613 0.65 -22.10 -12.16
CA ILE A 613 1.33 -21.12 -11.32
C ILE A 613 1.20 -21.54 -9.86
N PHE A 614 2.32 -21.69 -9.16
CA PHE A 614 2.35 -21.82 -7.70
C PHE A 614 2.59 -20.45 -7.09
N GLY A 615 1.59 -19.93 -6.39
CA GLY A 615 1.60 -18.60 -5.80
C GLY A 615 1.21 -18.61 -4.32
N MET A 616 1.75 -17.65 -3.58
CA MET A 616 1.32 -17.29 -2.23
C MET A 616 0.07 -16.39 -2.31
N GLN A 617 -0.39 -15.91 -1.15
CA GLN A 617 -1.54 -14.99 -1.05
C GLN A 617 -1.48 -13.79 -2.01
N SER A 618 -0.29 -13.25 -2.32
CA SER A 618 -0.10 -12.11 -3.22
C SER A 618 -0.42 -12.38 -4.70
N PHE A 619 -0.59 -13.65 -5.09
CA PHE A 619 -1.10 -14.06 -6.40
C PHE A 619 -2.63 -14.21 -6.40
N GLY A 620 -3.28 -14.26 -5.22
CA GLY A 620 -4.74 -14.24 -5.11
C GLY A 620 -5.37 -12.89 -5.48
N GLU A 621 -4.57 -11.82 -5.50
CA GLU A 621 -4.98 -10.45 -5.77
C GLU A 621 -4.21 -9.84 -6.96
N GLY A 622 -4.89 -8.98 -7.74
CA GLY A 622 -4.27 -8.25 -8.85
C GLY A 622 -3.76 -9.11 -10.03
N LEU A 623 -4.31 -10.30 -10.26
CA LEU A 623 -4.04 -11.11 -11.46
C LEU A 623 -5.26 -11.13 -12.39
N ASP A 624 -5.00 -10.91 -13.68
CA ASP A 624 -5.98 -11.04 -14.74
C ASP A 624 -5.61 -12.22 -15.65
N LEU A 625 -6.32 -13.34 -15.48
CA LEU A 625 -6.12 -14.62 -16.18
C LEU A 625 -7.47 -15.13 -16.71
N PRO A 626 -8.04 -14.51 -17.78
CA PRO A 626 -9.32 -14.93 -18.34
C PRO A 626 -9.26 -16.26 -19.09
N GLY A 627 -10.39 -16.97 -19.11
CA GLY A 627 -10.61 -18.19 -19.89
C GLY A 627 -9.57 -19.27 -19.64
N ARG A 628 -8.98 -19.78 -20.73
CA ARG A 628 -7.99 -20.88 -20.70
C ARG A 628 -6.75 -20.60 -19.85
N LEU A 629 -6.47 -19.34 -19.52
CA LEU A 629 -5.36 -18.97 -18.63
C LEU A 629 -5.60 -19.39 -17.17
N CYS A 630 -6.85 -19.61 -16.75
CA CYS A 630 -7.15 -20.09 -15.40
C CYS A 630 -8.47 -20.89 -15.36
N GLU A 631 -8.46 -22.10 -15.91
CA GLU A 631 -9.61 -23.02 -15.82
C GLU A 631 -9.64 -23.78 -14.50
N SER A 632 -8.50 -23.94 -13.83
CA SER A 632 -8.41 -24.62 -12.53
C SER A 632 -7.78 -23.72 -11.47
N LEU A 633 -8.51 -23.46 -10.38
CA LEU A 633 -8.03 -22.74 -9.22
C LEU A 633 -7.96 -23.68 -8.02
N PHE A 634 -6.78 -23.79 -7.40
CA PHE A 634 -6.54 -24.67 -6.25
C PHE A 634 -6.26 -23.85 -4.99
N ILE A 635 -7.09 -24.01 -3.97
CA ILE A 635 -7.00 -23.35 -2.67
C ILE A 635 -6.59 -24.40 -1.64
N THR A 636 -5.32 -24.39 -1.28
CA THR A 636 -4.72 -25.43 -0.41
C THR A 636 -5.20 -25.39 1.04
N LYS A 637 -5.53 -24.19 1.54
CA LYS A 637 -6.05 -23.96 2.90
C LYS A 637 -6.86 -22.67 2.93
N LEU A 638 -7.82 -22.55 3.85
CA LEU A 638 -8.56 -21.29 4.04
C LEU A 638 -7.59 -20.13 4.38
N PRO A 639 -7.76 -18.94 3.78
CA PRO A 639 -6.81 -17.81 3.86
C PRO A 639 -6.89 -17.02 5.17
N PHE A 640 -6.82 -17.73 6.29
CA PHE A 640 -6.71 -17.09 7.60
C PHE A 640 -5.44 -16.23 7.68
N ALA A 641 -5.55 -15.06 8.32
CA ALA A 641 -4.39 -14.23 8.59
C ALA A 641 -3.38 -15.00 9.46
N PRO A 642 -2.07 -14.75 9.32
CA PRO A 642 -1.08 -15.29 10.23
C PRO A 642 -1.44 -14.92 11.68
N PRO A 643 -1.34 -15.86 12.63
CA PRO A 643 -1.71 -15.60 14.02
C PRO A 643 -0.75 -14.63 14.73
N ASP A 644 0.46 -14.44 14.20
CA ASP A 644 1.54 -13.69 14.84
C ASP A 644 1.61 -12.21 14.40
N ASP A 645 0.57 -11.68 13.77
CA ASP A 645 0.50 -10.26 13.41
C ASP A 645 0.24 -9.40 14.68
N PRO A 646 1.17 -8.51 15.09
CA PRO A 646 1.06 -7.81 16.38
C PRO A 646 -0.17 -6.90 16.46
N VAL A 647 -0.57 -6.29 15.35
CA VAL A 647 -1.77 -5.44 15.29
C VAL A 647 -3.03 -6.29 15.42
N GLY A 648 -3.13 -7.39 14.66
CA GLY A 648 -4.22 -8.36 14.77
C GLY A 648 -4.33 -8.98 16.18
N GLU A 649 -3.21 -9.30 16.83
CA GLU A 649 -3.18 -9.81 18.19
C GLU A 649 -3.66 -8.77 19.22
N ALA A 650 -3.17 -7.54 19.15
CA ALA A 650 -3.61 -6.45 20.03
C ALA A 650 -5.11 -6.18 19.85
N ARG A 651 -5.60 -6.23 18.61
CA ARG A 651 -7.02 -6.09 18.31
C ARG A 651 -7.86 -7.23 18.88
N ALA A 652 -7.38 -8.46 18.76
CA ALA A 652 -8.06 -9.63 19.30
C ALA A 652 -8.06 -9.62 20.84
N GLU A 653 -6.98 -9.16 21.47
CA GLU A 653 -6.92 -8.96 22.92
C GLU A 653 -7.96 -7.92 23.38
N TRP A 654 -8.01 -6.74 22.76
CA TRP A 654 -9.00 -5.70 23.09
C TRP A 654 -10.44 -6.20 22.97
N LEU A 655 -10.77 -6.92 21.88
CA LEU A 655 -12.10 -7.50 21.70
C LEU A 655 -12.46 -8.49 22.83
N ARG A 656 -11.51 -9.34 23.25
CA ARG A 656 -11.76 -10.27 24.37
C ARG A 656 -12.01 -9.54 25.68
N THR A 657 -11.24 -8.49 25.96
CA THR A 657 -11.44 -7.65 27.16
C THR A 657 -12.81 -6.96 27.13
N ALA A 658 -13.31 -6.61 25.94
CA ALA A 658 -14.65 -6.08 25.75
C ALA A 658 -15.78 -7.15 25.73
N GLY A 659 -15.47 -8.43 26.06
CA GLY A 659 -16.45 -9.52 26.08
C GLY A 659 -16.91 -10.00 24.70
N ARG A 660 -16.17 -9.67 23.64
CA ARG A 660 -16.50 -9.97 22.23
C ARG A 660 -15.61 -11.09 21.69
N ASP A 661 -16.09 -11.79 20.66
CA ASP A 661 -15.33 -12.88 20.01
C ASP A 661 -14.53 -12.39 18.81
N PRO A 662 -13.18 -12.32 18.88
CA PRO A 662 -12.36 -11.88 17.76
C PRO A 662 -12.45 -12.82 16.56
N PHE A 663 -12.69 -14.11 16.79
CA PHE A 663 -12.74 -15.07 15.70
C PHE A 663 -13.92 -14.79 14.77
N SER A 664 -15.11 -14.61 15.35
CA SER A 664 -16.32 -14.32 14.58
C SER A 664 -16.39 -12.89 14.03
N GLU A 665 -15.82 -11.90 14.72
CA GLU A 665 -15.92 -10.49 14.31
C GLU A 665 -14.76 -10.00 13.44
N LEU A 666 -13.59 -10.62 13.48
CA LEU A 666 -12.41 -10.20 12.70
C LEU A 666 -11.93 -11.29 11.74
N VAL A 667 -11.66 -12.47 12.28
CA VAL A 667 -10.95 -13.52 11.54
C VAL A 667 -11.83 -14.09 10.44
N VAL A 668 -13.07 -14.46 10.76
CA VAL A 668 -14.03 -15.00 9.78
C VAL A 668 -14.34 -13.98 8.69
N PRO A 669 -14.71 -12.72 9.00
CA PRO A 669 -15.05 -11.76 7.97
C PRO A 669 -13.91 -11.40 7.02
N ALA A 670 -12.69 -11.22 7.55
CA ALA A 670 -11.51 -10.96 6.74
C ALA A 670 -11.16 -12.17 5.85
N THR A 671 -11.34 -13.40 6.36
CA THR A 671 -11.13 -14.63 5.59
C THR A 671 -12.17 -14.76 4.47
N ALA A 672 -13.42 -14.35 4.71
CA ALA A 672 -14.49 -14.36 3.71
C ALA A 672 -14.16 -13.48 2.51
N ILE A 673 -13.71 -12.24 2.76
CA ILE A 673 -13.33 -11.29 1.71
C ILE A 673 -12.17 -11.86 0.87
N ARG A 674 -11.10 -12.35 1.52
CA ARG A 674 -9.96 -12.95 0.82
C ARG A 674 -10.34 -14.17 -0.01
N LEU A 675 -11.18 -15.05 0.56
CA LEU A 675 -11.64 -16.24 -0.15
C LEU A 675 -12.48 -15.85 -1.38
N ALA A 676 -13.39 -14.88 -1.25
CA ALA A 676 -14.17 -14.37 -2.38
C ALA A 676 -13.28 -13.76 -3.46
N GLN A 677 -12.20 -13.06 -3.10
CA GLN A 677 -11.23 -12.51 -4.05
C GLN A 677 -10.47 -13.60 -4.82
N TRP A 678 -10.06 -14.67 -4.13
CA TRP A 678 -9.38 -15.81 -4.74
C TRP A 678 -10.33 -16.51 -5.71
N VAL A 679 -11.52 -16.87 -5.25
CA VAL A 679 -12.55 -17.55 -6.03
C VAL A 679 -12.99 -16.71 -7.23
N GLY A 680 -13.12 -15.39 -7.08
CA GLY A 680 -13.44 -14.45 -8.16
C GLY A 680 -12.38 -14.36 -9.27
N ARG A 681 -11.24 -15.05 -9.16
CA ARG A 681 -10.24 -15.20 -10.24
C ARG A 681 -10.61 -16.27 -11.25
N ALA A 682 -11.44 -17.23 -10.86
CA ALA A 682 -11.83 -18.35 -11.70
C ALA A 682 -12.70 -17.93 -12.91
N ILE A 683 -13.54 -16.90 -12.76
CA ILE A 683 -14.45 -16.43 -13.83
C ILE A 683 -14.26 -14.93 -14.05
N ARG A 684 -13.87 -14.57 -15.27
CA ARG A 684 -13.58 -13.19 -15.74
C ARG A 684 -14.44 -12.78 -16.94
N THR A 685 -14.92 -13.74 -17.73
CA THR A 685 -15.77 -13.51 -18.91
C THR A 685 -17.03 -14.38 -18.87
N GLU A 686 -18.01 -14.09 -19.74
CA GLU A 686 -19.27 -14.84 -19.87
C GLU A 686 -19.06 -16.27 -20.41
N ASP A 687 -17.95 -16.51 -21.12
CA ASP A 687 -17.61 -17.79 -21.74
C ASP A 687 -16.65 -18.63 -20.88
N ASP A 688 -16.13 -18.06 -19.79
CA ASP A 688 -15.18 -18.74 -18.93
C ASP A 688 -15.83 -19.97 -18.29
N ARG A 689 -15.05 -21.05 -18.20
CA ARG A 689 -15.39 -22.24 -17.42
C ARG A 689 -14.30 -22.53 -16.43
N ALA A 690 -14.67 -22.81 -15.19
CA ALA A 690 -13.67 -23.03 -14.15
C ALA A 690 -14.04 -24.04 -13.07
N HIS A 691 -13.02 -24.73 -12.58
CA HIS A 691 -13.06 -25.61 -11.43
C HIS A 691 -12.28 -24.97 -10.27
N VAL A 692 -12.94 -24.79 -9.13
CA VAL A 692 -12.32 -24.25 -7.92
C VAL A 692 -12.21 -25.36 -6.90
N TYR A 693 -11.00 -25.76 -6.53
CA TYR A 693 -10.75 -26.80 -5.54
C TYR A 693 -10.40 -26.17 -4.20
N CYS A 694 -11.03 -26.63 -3.12
CA CYS A 694 -10.65 -26.28 -1.76
C CYS A 694 -10.37 -27.55 -0.95
N TYR A 695 -9.15 -27.68 -0.45
CA TYR A 695 -8.68 -28.84 0.32
C TYR A 695 -8.92 -28.71 1.83
N ASP A 696 -9.63 -27.67 2.28
CA ASP A 696 -9.89 -27.43 3.69
C ASP A 696 -11.30 -27.87 4.08
N LYS A 697 -11.41 -29.03 4.73
CA LYS A 697 -12.70 -29.61 5.17
C LYS A 697 -13.53 -28.66 6.05
N ARG A 698 -12.89 -27.68 6.71
CA ARG A 698 -13.58 -26.72 7.58
C ARG A 698 -14.57 -25.85 6.81
N LEU A 699 -14.35 -25.64 5.51
CA LEU A 699 -15.27 -24.91 4.64
C LEU A 699 -16.69 -25.52 4.64
N VAL A 700 -16.79 -26.85 4.65
CA VAL A 700 -18.08 -27.57 4.62
C VAL A 700 -18.53 -28.12 5.97
N ARG A 701 -17.59 -28.41 6.89
CA ARG A 701 -17.89 -29.07 8.19
C ARG A 701 -18.14 -28.13 9.37
N THR A 702 -17.89 -26.82 9.24
CA THR A 702 -18.03 -25.86 10.35
C THR A 702 -19.12 -24.82 10.08
N GLY A 703 -19.73 -24.29 11.15
CA GLY A 703 -20.75 -23.24 11.02
C GLY A 703 -20.21 -21.94 10.40
N TYR A 704 -18.97 -21.56 10.70
CA TYR A 704 -18.35 -20.43 10.00
C TYR A 704 -18.02 -20.76 8.55
N GLY A 705 -17.64 -22.00 8.22
CA GLY A 705 -17.41 -22.44 6.83
C GLY A 705 -18.65 -22.28 5.96
N GLN A 706 -19.83 -22.61 6.51
CA GLN A 706 -21.11 -22.37 5.83
C GLN A 706 -21.37 -20.87 5.58
N ARG A 707 -21.01 -20.00 6.54
CA ARG A 707 -21.05 -18.54 6.33
C ARG A 707 -20.08 -18.07 5.24
N LEU A 708 -18.87 -18.64 5.20
CA LEU A 708 -17.90 -18.36 4.14
C LEU A 708 -18.47 -18.75 2.76
N LEU A 709 -19.02 -19.96 2.64
CA LEU A 709 -19.64 -20.46 1.41
C LEU A 709 -20.80 -19.57 0.95
N ALA A 710 -21.65 -19.10 1.86
CA ALA A 710 -22.77 -18.21 1.54
C ALA A 710 -22.32 -16.85 1.00
N GLY A 711 -21.09 -16.42 1.32
CA GLY A 711 -20.49 -15.19 0.79
C GLY A 711 -19.74 -15.36 -0.54
N LEU A 712 -19.61 -16.58 -1.06
CA LEU A 712 -18.98 -16.84 -2.35
C LEU A 712 -19.99 -16.71 -3.50
N PRO A 713 -19.52 -16.50 -4.74
CA PRO A 713 -20.38 -16.64 -5.90
C PRO A 713 -21.04 -18.03 -5.93
N PRO A 714 -22.27 -18.16 -6.47
CA PRO A 714 -23.08 -19.38 -6.38
C PRO A 714 -22.61 -20.47 -7.37
N PHE A 715 -21.39 -20.96 -7.21
CA PHE A 715 -20.86 -22.10 -7.96
C PHE A 715 -21.62 -23.39 -7.63
N THR A 716 -21.65 -24.32 -8.59
CA THR A 716 -22.14 -25.68 -8.32
C THR A 716 -21.22 -26.35 -7.29
N LEU A 717 -21.72 -26.66 -6.09
CA LEU A 717 -20.92 -27.26 -5.02
C LEU A 717 -20.86 -28.79 -5.19
N GLN A 718 -19.65 -29.31 -5.39
CA GLN A 718 -19.38 -30.75 -5.37
C GLN A 718 -18.56 -31.11 -4.13
N ARG A 719 -19.06 -32.07 -3.33
CA ARG A 719 -18.31 -32.61 -2.19
C ARG A 719 -17.63 -33.90 -2.63
N SER A 720 -16.34 -34.01 -2.35
CA SER A 720 -15.59 -35.24 -2.52
C SER A 720 -15.11 -35.71 -1.16
N ALA A 721 -15.49 -36.94 -0.79
CA ALA A 721 -14.95 -37.59 0.39
C ALA A 721 -13.44 -37.79 0.27
N ALA A 722 -12.77 -37.89 1.42
CA ALA A 722 -11.32 -38.07 1.51
C ALA A 722 -10.84 -39.34 0.79
N ILE A 723 -9.78 -39.23 -0.01
CA ILE A 723 -9.02 -40.40 -0.51
C ILE A 723 -8.32 -41.08 0.67
#